data_AF-A0A4E9EPV6-F1
#
_entry.id   AF-A0A4E9EPV6-F1
#
_cell.length_a   1.000
_cell.length_b   1.000
_cell.length_c   1.000
_cell.angle_alpha   90.00
_cell.angle_beta   90.00
_cell.angle_gamma   90.00
#
_symmetry.space_group_name_H-M   'P 1'
#
loop_
_entity.id
_entity.type
_entity.pdbx_description
1 polymer ?
#
loop_
_entity_poly.entity_id
_entity_poly.type
_entity_poly.pdbx_seq_one_letter_code
_entity_poly.pdbx_strand_id
1 'polypeptide(L)'
;MVLASSLTKQSQILIVGGGTWGCSTALHVTRRGYTNMSLITKETMKKQSGNLSRYVISASTRNAIRKIIVGIGHKIGDFVPLITAKDFRNTMPKGVLTGDFPGWKGFYKSKGSGWVHARKAMTAAFEESKRLGVKFITGSPKGEVQSLIFEGGDVKGVKTADGKEHRADRTILAVGASAERFLDFENQIRPTAWTIGHIQMTPEETQLYKNLPVLFNIEKGFFMEPDEDLHQLKICDEHPGYVNWMQKPGAKFPQSIPFAKHQIPLESEHRMRDFLRDIMPQLADRPLVHARLCWCADTYDRHFLITYHPRHPSLVVASGDRGIGYKHITSIGNFISDCMEGTLEERFAKVWRWRPEKFIEFWGKDPLERLGADHNIMDLPRSEDEGWTDISESLGSMGLPMATNLQKHLSSTAAPNLIYFNRTICRGDSLKDIGAQPASSATDLVDNSDIIFMSLSDDSALDSTLNAILDSEDSGKLAGKLIVDTSTVHPDSSAKAETRIQEKGGQFIASPVFGASPVAAQGKLLWIIAGPNAAVDKVTPYVEGVMGRAVIRVGEDIRASGKMKTAGNFITAGFMEIIAEAHVLAEKSGLGSGNLEALIEQQYGPLPFSMSQRLTTGAYMPARGDRPWSDLNLAIKDVGHGIALAEQSGTKLEVAEVAIKHLKDAKKFSDSEQRPLDSSSMYGILRKEAGLSFETALIKDRDGKDDK
;
A
#
# COMPACT_ATOMS: atom_id res chain seq x y z
N MET A 1 -36.64 28.88 5.04
CA MET A 1 -35.49 28.80 4.13
C MET A 1 -34.69 30.09 4.30
N VAL A 2 -33.52 30.04 4.95
CA VAL A 2 -32.58 31.17 4.89
C VAL A 2 -32.02 31.13 3.48
N LEU A 3 -32.40 32.12 2.65
CA LEU A 3 -31.95 32.20 1.27
C LEU A 3 -30.43 32.42 1.28
N ALA A 4 -29.70 31.46 0.69
CA ALA A 4 -28.29 31.65 0.40
C ALA A 4 -28.11 32.92 -0.46
N SER A 5 -26.97 33.61 -0.32
CA SER A 5 -26.66 34.80 -1.13
C SER A 5 -26.92 34.57 -2.62
N SER A 6 -27.52 35.52 -3.34
CA SER A 6 -27.75 35.38 -4.78
C SER A 6 -26.40 35.20 -5.50
N LEU A 7 -26.21 34.06 -6.15
CA LEU A 7 -24.99 33.78 -6.91
C LEU A 7 -24.91 34.67 -8.16
N THR A 8 -23.73 35.24 -8.40
CA THR A 8 -23.38 35.89 -9.66
C THR A 8 -22.22 35.14 -10.30
N LYS A 9 -21.89 35.43 -11.57
CA LYS A 9 -20.75 34.80 -12.25
C LYS A 9 -19.38 35.24 -11.69
N GLN A 10 -19.39 36.23 -10.80
CA GLN A 10 -18.24 36.74 -10.05
C GLN A 10 -18.16 36.15 -8.63
N SER A 11 -19.21 35.45 -8.17
CA SER A 11 -19.21 34.80 -6.86
C SER A 11 -18.06 33.83 -6.73
N GLN A 12 -17.45 33.80 -5.53
CA GLN A 12 -16.33 32.94 -5.23
C GLN A 12 -16.82 31.51 -4.98
N ILE A 13 -16.50 30.59 -5.90
CA ILE A 13 -16.85 29.16 -5.78
C ILE A 13 -15.61 28.38 -5.35
N LEU A 14 -15.79 27.57 -4.31
CA LEU A 14 -14.76 26.69 -3.78
C LEU A 14 -15.20 25.23 -3.92
N ILE A 15 -14.40 24.43 -4.62
CA ILE A 15 -14.59 22.98 -4.74
C ILE A 15 -13.56 22.28 -3.84
N VAL A 16 -14.05 21.40 -2.96
CA VAL A 16 -13.22 20.60 -2.06
C VAL A 16 -13.21 19.16 -2.59
N GLY A 17 -12.02 18.68 -2.93
CA GLY A 17 -11.78 17.38 -3.54
C GLY A 17 -11.52 17.47 -5.05
N GLY A 18 -10.34 17.00 -5.48
CA GLY A 18 -9.88 16.97 -6.87
C GLY A 18 -10.07 15.63 -7.58
N GLY A 19 -10.97 14.78 -7.06
CA GLY A 19 -11.32 13.51 -7.68
C GLY A 19 -12.26 13.66 -8.89
N THR A 20 -12.88 12.55 -9.29
CA THR A 20 -13.78 12.46 -10.45
C THR A 20 -14.84 13.57 -10.50
N TRP A 21 -15.60 13.73 -9.41
CA TRP A 21 -16.74 14.67 -9.39
C TRP A 21 -16.28 16.11 -9.21
N GLY A 22 -15.20 16.34 -8.45
CA GLY A 22 -14.59 17.67 -8.29
C GLY A 22 -14.04 18.22 -9.59
N CYS A 23 -13.24 17.44 -10.33
CA CYS A 23 -12.71 17.85 -11.64
C CYS A 23 -13.82 18.08 -12.67
N SER A 24 -14.84 17.21 -12.70
CA SER A 24 -16.01 17.40 -13.56
C SER A 24 -16.75 18.70 -13.22
N THR A 25 -16.97 18.96 -11.92
CA THR A 25 -17.63 20.18 -11.44
C THR A 25 -16.83 21.42 -11.81
N ALA A 26 -15.52 21.44 -11.57
CA ALA A 26 -14.66 22.56 -11.95
C ALA A 26 -14.81 22.89 -13.45
N LEU A 27 -14.75 21.88 -14.31
CA LEU A 27 -14.90 22.05 -15.75
C LEU A 27 -16.24 22.66 -16.13
N HIS A 28 -17.35 22.13 -15.59
CA HIS A 28 -18.70 22.55 -15.95
C HIS A 28 -19.08 23.90 -15.36
N VAL A 29 -18.70 24.19 -14.11
CA VAL A 29 -18.93 25.51 -13.51
C VAL A 29 -18.18 26.59 -14.29
N THR A 30 -16.94 26.33 -14.75
CA THR A 30 -16.21 27.28 -15.61
C THR A 30 -16.90 27.49 -16.96
N ARG A 31 -17.35 26.41 -17.60
CA ARG A 31 -18.09 26.48 -18.88
C ARG A 31 -19.40 27.26 -18.78
N ARG A 32 -19.98 27.37 -17.58
CA ARG A 32 -21.15 28.21 -17.28
C ARG A 32 -20.82 29.68 -17.01
N GLY A 33 -19.55 30.08 -17.19
CA GLY A 33 -19.10 31.47 -17.12
C GLY A 33 -18.69 31.97 -15.73
N TYR A 34 -18.59 31.10 -14.71
CA TYR A 34 -18.03 31.50 -13.43
C TYR A 34 -16.53 31.72 -13.54
N THR A 35 -16.07 32.87 -13.05
CA THR A 35 -14.69 33.33 -13.26
C THR A 35 -13.82 33.26 -12.00
N ASN A 36 -14.42 33.21 -10.81
CA ASN A 36 -13.70 33.20 -9.54
C ASN A 36 -13.82 31.83 -8.85
N MET A 37 -12.95 30.90 -9.23
CA MET A 37 -13.04 29.52 -8.74
C MET A 37 -11.72 28.97 -8.24
N SER A 38 -11.80 28.25 -7.12
CA SER A 38 -10.70 27.46 -6.60
C SER A 38 -11.12 26.00 -6.40
N LEU A 39 -10.23 25.07 -6.74
CA LEU A 39 -10.34 23.66 -6.37
C LEU A 39 -9.18 23.30 -5.43
N ILE A 40 -9.51 22.69 -4.29
CA ILE A 40 -8.55 22.36 -3.22
C ILE A 40 -8.54 20.84 -3.02
N THR A 41 -7.35 20.23 -3.04
CA THR A 41 -7.20 18.78 -2.81
C THR A 41 -5.79 18.39 -2.36
N LYS A 42 -5.65 17.34 -1.56
CA LYS A 42 -4.33 16.88 -1.09
C LYS A 42 -3.53 16.14 -2.17
N GLU A 43 -4.20 15.60 -3.19
CA GLU A 43 -3.60 14.78 -4.24
C GLU A 43 -2.93 15.62 -5.34
N THR A 44 -1.78 15.15 -5.86
CA THR A 44 -1.12 15.73 -7.03
C THR A 44 -1.44 14.91 -8.29
N MET A 45 -1.81 15.58 -9.38
CA MET A 45 -2.22 14.93 -10.64
C MET A 45 -1.01 14.53 -11.49
N LYS A 46 -0.95 13.30 -11.99
CA LYS A 46 0.12 12.81 -12.90
C LYS A 46 -0.48 12.21 -14.18
N LYS A 47 0.12 12.54 -15.34
CA LYS A 47 -0.33 12.31 -16.74
C LYS A 47 -0.16 10.87 -17.28
N GLN A 48 -0.97 10.50 -18.31
CA GLN A 48 -0.61 9.78 -19.57
C GLN A 48 -1.88 9.54 -20.47
N SER A 49 -1.90 8.73 -21.59
CA SER A 49 -2.95 8.64 -22.69
C SER A 49 -3.67 7.26 -23.02
N GLY A 50 -4.96 7.18 -23.45
CA GLY A 50 -5.54 6.03 -24.25
C GLY A 50 -6.94 5.45 -23.85
N ASN A 51 -7.79 4.91 -24.76
CA ASN A 51 -9.24 4.53 -24.55
C ASN A 51 -9.79 3.48 -25.58
N LEU A 52 -10.75 2.57 -25.24
CA LEU A 52 -11.47 1.64 -26.17
C LEU A 52 -12.82 1.02 -25.65
N SER A 53 -13.71 0.52 -26.54
CA SER A 53 -15.13 0.17 -26.25
C SER A 53 -15.62 -1.26 -26.60
N ARG A 54 -15.83 -2.17 -25.62
CA ARG A 54 -16.66 -3.43 -25.61
C ARG A 54 -16.91 -3.95 -24.16
N TYR A 55 -17.93 -4.79 -23.89
CA TYR A 55 -18.23 -5.32 -22.52
C TYR A 55 -18.96 -6.68 -22.50
N VAL A 56 -18.63 -7.54 -21.53
CA VAL A 56 -19.28 -8.83 -21.19
C VAL A 56 -19.72 -8.79 -19.72
N ILE A 57 -20.96 -9.22 -19.44
CA ILE A 57 -21.48 -9.43 -18.08
C ILE A 57 -21.91 -10.88 -17.88
N SER A 58 -21.56 -11.49 -16.74
CA SER A 58 -21.83 -12.89 -16.44
C SER A 58 -22.04 -13.15 -14.95
N ALA A 59 -22.51 -14.35 -14.64
CA ALA A 59 -22.68 -14.91 -13.30
C ALA A 59 -22.47 -16.42 -13.35
N SER A 60 -22.24 -17.05 -12.19
CA SER A 60 -21.99 -18.49 -12.07
C SER A 60 -23.14 -19.23 -11.40
N THR A 61 -23.90 -18.57 -10.52
CA THR A 61 -25.05 -19.18 -9.83
C THR A 61 -26.39 -18.88 -10.50
N ARG A 62 -27.37 -19.78 -10.33
CA ARG A 62 -28.72 -19.62 -10.91
C ARG A 62 -29.41 -18.33 -10.48
N ASN A 63 -29.24 -17.91 -9.23
CA ASN A 63 -29.86 -16.70 -8.70
C ASN A 63 -29.21 -15.42 -9.27
N ALA A 64 -27.88 -15.40 -9.36
CA ALA A 64 -27.16 -14.29 -9.97
C ALA A 64 -27.44 -14.16 -11.48
N ILE A 65 -27.54 -15.29 -12.21
CA ILE A 65 -27.95 -15.29 -13.62
C ILE A 65 -29.34 -14.67 -13.81
N ARG A 66 -30.31 -15.03 -12.96
CA ARG A 66 -31.66 -14.40 -12.99
C ARG A 66 -31.57 -12.89 -12.76
N LYS A 67 -30.71 -12.44 -11.85
CA LYS A 67 -30.50 -11.02 -11.55
C LYS A 67 -29.98 -10.25 -12.77
N ILE A 68 -29.03 -10.83 -13.53
CA ILE A 68 -28.54 -10.23 -14.79
C ILE A 68 -29.66 -10.12 -15.80
N ILE A 69 -30.45 -11.18 -16.02
CA ILE A 69 -31.55 -11.19 -16.99
C ILE A 69 -32.58 -10.10 -16.66
N VAL A 70 -33.00 -9.99 -15.40
CA VAL A 70 -33.91 -8.95 -14.94
C VAL A 70 -33.30 -7.56 -15.12
N GLY A 71 -32.01 -7.39 -14.80
CA GLY A 71 -31.30 -6.11 -14.93
C GLY A 71 -31.11 -5.63 -16.37
N ILE A 72 -30.92 -6.54 -17.34
CA ILE A 72 -30.88 -6.21 -18.77
C ILE A 72 -32.28 -5.83 -19.28
N GLY A 73 -33.32 -6.53 -18.79
CA GLY A 73 -34.71 -6.23 -19.07
C GLY A 73 -35.04 -6.25 -20.57
N HIS A 74 -35.80 -5.26 -21.04
CA HIS A 74 -36.28 -5.16 -22.43
C HIS A 74 -35.16 -5.03 -23.48
N LYS A 75 -33.92 -4.74 -23.06
CA LYS A 75 -32.77 -4.58 -23.97
C LYS A 75 -32.04 -5.88 -24.27
N ILE A 76 -32.58 -7.04 -23.87
CA ILE A 76 -31.91 -8.34 -24.05
C ILE A 76 -31.58 -8.66 -25.51
N GLY A 77 -32.34 -8.10 -26.47
CA GLY A 77 -32.05 -8.21 -27.90
C GLY A 77 -30.75 -7.53 -28.36
N ASP A 78 -30.19 -6.61 -27.56
CA ASP A 78 -28.90 -5.96 -27.83
C ASP A 78 -27.69 -6.83 -27.42
N PHE A 79 -27.93 -8.00 -26.83
CA PHE A 79 -26.91 -8.85 -26.25
C PHE A 79 -26.85 -10.22 -26.91
N VAL A 80 -25.64 -10.75 -27.03
CA VAL A 80 -25.41 -12.13 -27.45
C VAL A 80 -25.28 -13.01 -26.20
N PRO A 81 -26.14 -14.02 -26.01
CA PRO A 81 -26.03 -14.92 -24.86
C PRO A 81 -24.76 -15.77 -24.96
N LEU A 82 -24.08 -15.95 -23.83
CA LEU A 82 -22.91 -16.81 -23.65
C LEU A 82 -23.31 -17.94 -22.71
N ILE A 83 -23.35 -19.18 -23.21
CA ILE A 83 -23.88 -20.34 -22.49
C ILE A 83 -22.77 -21.33 -22.14
N THR A 84 -21.75 -21.42 -23.00
CA THR A 84 -20.63 -22.36 -22.88
C THR A 84 -19.31 -21.62 -22.72
N ALA A 85 -18.31 -22.30 -22.15
CA ALA A 85 -16.94 -21.76 -22.06
C ALA A 85 -16.37 -21.34 -23.43
N LYS A 86 -16.75 -22.05 -24.49
CA LYS A 86 -16.37 -21.71 -25.87
C LYS A 86 -16.94 -20.35 -26.29
N ASP A 87 -18.18 -20.04 -25.91
CA ASP A 87 -18.81 -18.76 -26.23
C ASP A 87 -18.02 -17.62 -25.58
N PHE A 88 -17.63 -17.77 -24.30
CA PHE A 88 -16.80 -16.80 -23.60
C PHE A 88 -15.43 -16.63 -24.27
N ARG A 89 -14.72 -17.72 -24.55
CA ARG A 89 -13.40 -17.66 -25.20
C ARG A 89 -13.44 -16.98 -26.57
N ASN A 90 -14.53 -17.16 -27.32
CA ASN A 90 -14.72 -16.51 -28.62
C ASN A 90 -14.97 -15.00 -28.55
N THR A 91 -15.15 -14.41 -27.36
CA THR A 91 -15.29 -12.95 -27.21
C THR A 91 -13.96 -12.19 -27.32
N MET A 92 -12.83 -12.90 -27.28
CA MET A 92 -11.47 -12.35 -27.30
C MET A 92 -10.57 -13.13 -28.27
N PRO A 93 -9.42 -12.56 -28.69
CA PRO A 93 -8.44 -13.28 -29.50
C PRO A 93 -8.00 -14.60 -28.84
N LYS A 94 -7.71 -15.61 -29.68
CA LYS A 94 -7.24 -16.91 -29.22
C LYS A 94 -5.96 -16.74 -28.40
N GLY A 95 -5.93 -17.33 -27.20
CA GLY A 95 -4.80 -17.23 -26.26
C GLY A 95 -5.00 -16.23 -25.14
N VAL A 96 -5.98 -15.31 -25.25
CA VAL A 96 -6.36 -14.42 -24.13
C VAL A 96 -7.12 -15.21 -23.08
N LEU A 97 -8.35 -15.62 -23.42
CA LEU A 97 -9.19 -16.45 -22.55
C LEU A 97 -8.92 -17.93 -22.85
N THR A 98 -8.41 -18.65 -21.86
CA THR A 98 -8.07 -20.09 -21.99
C THR A 98 -8.78 -20.96 -20.96
N GLY A 99 -9.40 -20.35 -19.94
CA GLY A 99 -10.05 -21.06 -18.85
C GLY A 99 -11.36 -21.74 -19.25
N ASP A 100 -11.92 -22.49 -18.30
CA ASP A 100 -13.07 -23.38 -18.49
C ASP A 100 -14.41 -22.79 -18.06
N PHE A 101 -14.44 -21.59 -17.47
CA PHE A 101 -15.66 -20.85 -17.14
C PHE A 101 -16.72 -21.72 -16.40
N PRO A 102 -16.37 -22.36 -15.27
CA PRO A 102 -17.18 -23.40 -14.64
C PRO A 102 -18.55 -22.88 -14.19
N GLY A 103 -19.60 -23.29 -14.91
CA GLY A 103 -20.98 -22.89 -14.63
C GLY A 103 -21.34 -21.46 -15.05
N TRP A 104 -20.44 -20.73 -15.71
CA TRP A 104 -20.69 -19.35 -16.11
C TRP A 104 -21.73 -19.27 -17.20
N LYS A 105 -22.64 -18.32 -17.06
CA LYS A 105 -23.52 -17.85 -18.14
C LYS A 105 -23.54 -16.34 -18.17
N GLY A 106 -23.68 -15.77 -19.34
CA GLY A 106 -23.56 -14.33 -19.50
C GLY A 106 -24.13 -13.79 -20.78
N PHE A 107 -23.85 -12.53 -21.00
CA PHE A 107 -24.31 -11.74 -22.12
C PHE A 107 -23.18 -10.84 -22.59
N TYR A 108 -22.92 -10.88 -23.90
CA TYR A 108 -21.93 -10.03 -24.56
C TYR A 108 -22.61 -8.86 -25.25
N LYS A 109 -22.07 -7.65 -25.06
CA LYS A 109 -22.50 -6.45 -25.77
C LYS A 109 -21.35 -5.87 -26.59
N SER A 110 -21.55 -5.87 -27.91
CA SER A 110 -20.50 -5.51 -28.88
C SER A 110 -20.32 -4.00 -29.06
N LYS A 111 -21.33 -3.17 -28.75
CA LYS A 111 -21.32 -1.71 -28.95
C LYS A 111 -22.02 -0.95 -27.81
N GLY A 112 -21.65 0.31 -27.62
CA GLY A 112 -22.27 1.20 -26.63
C GLY A 112 -21.92 0.87 -25.17
N SER A 113 -20.84 0.12 -24.96
CA SER A 113 -20.26 -0.24 -23.66
C SER A 113 -18.76 -0.45 -23.82
N GLY A 114 -18.01 -0.31 -22.74
CA GLY A 114 -16.55 -0.26 -22.79
C GLY A 114 -15.91 0.06 -21.45
N TRP A 115 -14.63 0.39 -21.51
CA TRP A 115 -13.89 0.97 -20.40
C TRP A 115 -13.45 2.39 -20.77
N VAL A 116 -13.07 3.16 -19.76
CA VAL A 116 -12.50 4.50 -19.94
C VAL A 116 -11.25 4.60 -19.11
N HIS A 117 -10.19 5.19 -19.65
CA HIS A 117 -8.98 5.36 -18.89
C HIS A 117 -9.11 6.43 -17.81
N ALA A 118 -9.30 5.95 -16.59
CA ALA A 118 -9.88 6.77 -15.55
C ALA A 118 -9.04 8.02 -15.21
N ARG A 119 -7.77 7.77 -14.95
CA ARG A 119 -6.74 8.77 -14.61
C ARG A 119 -6.56 9.84 -15.69
N LYS A 120 -6.68 9.46 -16.95
CA LYS A 120 -6.30 10.29 -18.10
C LYS A 120 -7.42 11.25 -18.47
N ALA A 121 -8.66 10.76 -18.44
CA ALA A 121 -9.82 11.63 -18.56
C ALA A 121 -9.93 12.62 -17.38
N MET A 122 -9.57 12.21 -16.17
CA MET A 122 -9.51 13.13 -15.02
C MET A 122 -8.40 14.17 -15.18
N THR A 123 -7.23 13.77 -15.68
CA THR A 123 -6.14 14.71 -16.03
C THR A 123 -6.57 15.68 -17.12
N ALA A 124 -7.27 15.22 -18.16
CA ALA A 124 -7.79 16.10 -19.21
C ALA A 124 -8.81 17.11 -18.67
N ALA A 125 -9.72 16.68 -17.79
CA ALA A 125 -10.68 17.59 -17.15
C ALA A 125 -9.97 18.62 -16.25
N PHE A 126 -8.94 18.22 -15.52
CA PHE A 126 -8.10 19.09 -14.70
C PHE A 126 -7.38 20.15 -15.56
N GLU A 127 -6.65 19.72 -16.60
CA GLU A 127 -5.88 20.64 -17.46
C GLU A 127 -6.80 21.61 -18.21
N GLU A 128 -7.95 21.14 -18.70
CA GLU A 128 -8.92 22.01 -19.37
C GLU A 128 -9.55 23.02 -18.39
N SER A 129 -9.87 22.59 -17.16
CA SER A 129 -10.37 23.51 -16.13
C SER A 129 -9.33 24.58 -15.79
N LYS A 130 -8.04 24.18 -15.70
CA LYS A 130 -6.94 25.10 -15.45
C LYS A 130 -6.77 26.10 -16.60
N ARG A 131 -6.84 25.63 -17.84
CA ARG A 131 -6.81 26.48 -19.05
C ARG A 131 -7.95 27.50 -19.06
N LEU A 132 -9.13 27.11 -18.56
CA LEU A 132 -10.30 27.98 -18.45
C LEU A 132 -10.25 28.93 -17.23
N GLY A 133 -9.20 28.87 -16.40
CA GLY A 133 -8.96 29.84 -15.32
C GLY A 133 -9.22 29.34 -13.89
N VAL A 134 -9.51 28.05 -13.69
CA VAL A 134 -9.67 27.49 -12.34
C VAL A 134 -8.34 27.52 -11.59
N LYS A 135 -8.36 28.07 -10.37
CA LYS A 135 -7.21 28.05 -9.46
C LYS A 135 -7.14 26.71 -8.73
N PHE A 136 -6.12 25.93 -9.02
CA PHE A 136 -5.88 24.66 -8.31
C PHE A 136 -4.93 24.86 -7.13
N ILE A 137 -5.33 24.35 -5.97
CA ILE A 137 -4.54 24.33 -4.74
C ILE A 137 -4.38 22.84 -4.35
N THR A 138 -3.28 22.26 -4.83
CA THR A 138 -3.04 20.80 -4.78
C THR A 138 -1.85 20.46 -3.89
N GLY A 139 -1.84 19.26 -3.31
CA GLY A 139 -0.73 18.76 -2.49
C GLY A 139 -0.94 19.02 -1.00
N SER A 140 -0.29 18.22 -0.15
CA SER A 140 -0.21 18.56 1.28
C SER A 140 0.84 19.67 1.45
N PRO A 141 0.58 20.68 2.29
CA PRO A 141 -0.52 20.87 3.22
C PRO A 141 -1.54 21.85 2.63
N LYS A 142 -1.15 22.60 1.59
CA LYS A 142 -1.88 23.73 1.00
C LYS A 142 -3.24 23.28 0.44
N GLY A 143 -3.30 22.06 -0.06
CA GLY A 143 -4.50 21.41 -0.56
C GLY A 143 -5.15 20.42 0.41
N GLU A 144 -4.52 20.15 1.56
CA GLU A 144 -5.05 19.24 2.57
C GLU A 144 -6.04 19.98 3.47
N VAL A 145 -7.33 19.82 3.18
CA VAL A 145 -8.40 20.37 4.03
C VAL A 145 -8.46 19.64 5.36
N GLN A 146 -8.45 20.40 6.46
CA GLN A 146 -8.62 19.90 7.82
C GLN A 146 -10.06 20.04 8.30
N SER A 147 -10.72 21.16 8.03
CA SER A 147 -12.08 21.43 8.49
C SER A 147 -12.84 22.40 7.58
N LEU A 148 -14.18 22.38 7.68
CA LEU A 148 -15.05 23.43 7.16
C LEU A 148 -15.02 24.64 8.12
N ILE A 149 -15.15 25.85 7.58
CA ILE A 149 -15.29 27.08 8.35
C ILE A 149 -16.78 27.36 8.57
N PHE A 150 -17.21 27.40 9.83
CA PHE A 150 -18.60 27.67 10.22
C PHE A 150 -18.75 29.06 10.84
N GLU A 151 -19.61 29.90 10.27
CA GLU A 151 -19.92 31.24 10.78
C GLU A 151 -21.42 31.53 10.64
N GLY A 152 -22.05 32.03 11.70
CA GLY A 152 -23.49 32.33 11.69
C GLY A 152 -24.38 31.12 11.38
N GLY A 153 -23.89 29.89 11.67
CA GLY A 153 -24.60 28.64 11.37
C GLY A 153 -24.48 28.16 9.92
N ASP A 154 -23.64 28.77 9.09
CA ASP A 154 -23.44 28.41 7.68
C ASP A 154 -21.96 28.15 7.35
N VAL A 155 -21.70 27.48 6.23
CA VAL A 155 -20.33 27.19 5.77
C VAL A 155 -19.81 28.35 4.92
N LYS A 156 -18.64 28.90 5.31
CA LYS A 156 -18.00 30.03 4.62
C LYS A 156 -16.70 29.69 3.91
N GLY A 157 -16.33 28.41 3.89
CA GLY A 157 -15.10 27.95 3.25
C GLY A 157 -14.48 26.77 3.97
N VAL A 158 -13.16 26.62 3.81
CA VAL A 158 -12.36 25.56 4.45
C VAL A 158 -11.07 26.09 5.04
N LYS A 159 -10.54 25.37 6.04
CA LYS A 159 -9.19 25.56 6.57
C LYS A 159 -8.29 24.40 6.15
N THR A 160 -7.13 24.72 5.61
CA THR A 160 -6.11 23.77 5.15
C THR A 160 -5.04 23.50 6.21
N ALA A 161 -4.23 22.45 6.02
CA ALA A 161 -3.24 21.99 7.00
C ALA A 161 -2.10 23.00 7.26
N ASP A 162 -1.83 23.89 6.31
CA ASP A 162 -0.95 25.07 6.50
C ASP A 162 -1.57 26.17 7.38
N GLY A 163 -2.78 25.94 7.90
CA GLY A 163 -3.52 26.89 8.72
C GLY A 163 -4.25 27.97 7.92
N LYS A 164 -4.18 27.96 6.59
CA LYS A 164 -4.81 28.98 5.74
C LYS A 164 -6.32 28.79 5.63
N GLU A 165 -7.05 29.90 5.66
CA GLU A 165 -8.48 29.94 5.39
C GLU A 165 -8.75 30.24 3.91
N HIS A 166 -9.61 29.45 3.30
CA HIS A 166 -10.09 29.62 1.94
C HIS A 166 -11.59 29.88 1.97
N ARG A 167 -11.96 31.16 1.93
CA ARG A 167 -13.35 31.60 2.02
C ARG A 167 -14.06 31.55 0.66
N ALA A 168 -15.37 31.38 0.65
CA ALA A 168 -16.18 31.31 -0.57
C ALA A 168 -17.65 31.66 -0.33
N ASP A 169 -18.31 32.18 -1.37
CA ASP A 169 -19.77 32.37 -1.40
C ASP A 169 -20.51 31.03 -1.47
N ARG A 170 -19.88 30.04 -2.13
CA ARG A 170 -20.34 28.65 -2.16
C ARG A 170 -19.18 27.69 -2.01
N THR A 171 -19.39 26.70 -1.15
CA THR A 171 -18.48 25.57 -0.98
C THR A 171 -19.16 24.32 -1.52
N ILE A 172 -18.50 23.59 -2.42
CA ILE A 172 -18.94 22.31 -2.96
C ILE A 172 -18.06 21.22 -2.37
N LEU A 173 -18.63 20.33 -1.57
CA LEU A 173 -17.94 19.21 -0.95
C LEU A 173 -18.05 17.97 -1.85
N ALA A 174 -16.99 17.70 -2.62
CA ALA A 174 -16.90 16.62 -3.61
C ALA A 174 -15.72 15.66 -3.33
N VAL A 175 -15.53 15.30 -2.05
CA VAL A 175 -14.41 14.48 -1.54
C VAL A 175 -14.71 12.97 -1.51
N GLY A 176 -15.78 12.52 -2.16
CA GLY A 176 -16.16 11.10 -2.24
C GLY A 176 -16.31 10.43 -0.87
N ALA A 177 -15.61 9.31 -0.68
CA ALA A 177 -15.64 8.51 0.55
C ALA A 177 -15.17 9.27 1.80
N SER A 178 -14.35 10.31 1.65
CA SER A 178 -13.84 11.08 2.79
C SER A 178 -14.82 12.16 3.28
N ALA A 179 -16.03 12.24 2.73
CA ALA A 179 -16.98 13.30 3.06
C ALA A 179 -17.37 13.30 4.55
N GLU A 180 -17.52 12.11 5.17
CA GLU A 180 -17.80 11.98 6.60
C GLU A 180 -16.66 12.47 7.52
N ARG A 181 -15.47 12.76 6.98
CA ARG A 181 -14.41 13.43 7.77
C ARG A 181 -14.78 14.88 8.11
N PHE A 182 -15.53 15.55 7.24
CA PHE A 182 -15.75 17.00 7.31
C PHE A 182 -17.13 17.41 7.80
N LEU A 183 -18.13 16.53 7.63
CA LEU A 183 -19.51 16.78 7.97
C LEU A 183 -20.14 15.47 8.45
N ASP A 184 -21.05 15.55 9.42
CA ASP A 184 -21.90 14.40 9.77
C ASP A 184 -22.98 14.23 8.69
N PHE A 185 -22.95 13.12 7.98
CA PHE A 185 -23.92 12.78 6.95
C PHE A 185 -25.16 12.10 7.48
N GLU A 186 -25.32 11.99 8.80
CA GLU A 186 -26.51 11.43 9.45
C GLU A 186 -26.84 10.04 8.90
N ASN A 187 -25.81 9.18 8.79
CA ASN A 187 -25.91 7.79 8.31
C ASN A 187 -26.35 7.65 6.83
N GLN A 188 -26.37 8.74 6.05
CA GLN A 188 -26.79 8.68 4.64
C GLN A 188 -25.75 8.05 3.72
N ILE A 189 -24.47 8.10 4.09
CA ILE A 189 -23.38 7.50 3.31
C ILE A 189 -22.58 6.48 4.13
N ARG A 190 -22.13 5.42 3.46
CA ARG A 190 -21.15 4.46 4.01
C ARG A 190 -19.92 4.44 3.12
N PRO A 191 -18.78 4.97 3.58
CA PRO A 191 -17.51 4.75 2.92
C PRO A 191 -17.19 3.25 2.84
N THR A 192 -16.93 2.74 1.65
CA THR A 192 -16.73 1.32 1.38
C THR A 192 -15.60 1.15 0.37
N ALA A 193 -14.69 0.21 0.63
CA ALA A 193 -13.52 -0.06 -0.19
C ALA A 193 -13.70 -1.33 -1.03
N TRP A 194 -13.14 -1.29 -2.23
CA TRP A 194 -12.91 -2.44 -3.10
C TRP A 194 -11.43 -2.61 -3.38
N THR A 195 -11.04 -3.80 -3.81
CA THR A 195 -9.66 -4.21 -4.01
C THR A 195 -9.32 -4.27 -5.49
N ILE A 196 -8.12 -3.79 -5.82
CA ILE A 196 -7.60 -3.76 -7.18
C ILE A 196 -6.18 -4.33 -7.15
N GLY A 197 -5.88 -5.23 -8.09
CA GLY A 197 -4.55 -5.77 -8.34
C GLY A 197 -4.13 -5.58 -9.80
N HIS A 198 -2.82 -5.55 -10.04
CA HIS A 198 -2.23 -5.51 -11.37
C HIS A 198 -1.22 -6.64 -11.57
N ILE A 199 -1.28 -7.28 -12.74
CA ILE A 199 -0.27 -8.22 -13.22
C ILE A 199 0.53 -7.55 -14.32
N GLN A 200 1.85 -7.69 -14.27
CA GLN A 200 2.72 -7.24 -15.35
C GLN A 200 2.64 -8.21 -16.53
N MET A 201 2.32 -7.68 -17.70
CA MET A 201 2.31 -8.42 -18.95
C MET A 201 3.64 -8.23 -19.67
N THR A 202 4.03 -9.21 -20.49
CA THR A 202 5.15 -9.01 -21.41
C THR A 202 4.72 -8.11 -22.58
N PRO A 203 5.68 -7.47 -23.30
CA PRO A 203 5.37 -6.70 -24.50
C PRO A 203 4.60 -7.51 -25.56
N GLU A 204 4.95 -8.79 -25.75
CA GLU A 204 4.33 -9.69 -26.72
C GLU A 204 2.88 -10.01 -26.34
N GLU A 205 2.64 -10.32 -25.06
CA GLU A 205 1.29 -10.55 -24.54
C GLU A 205 0.43 -9.31 -24.67
N THR A 206 1.00 -8.14 -24.42
CA THR A 206 0.28 -6.87 -24.53
C THR A 206 -0.18 -6.57 -25.96
N GLN A 207 0.48 -7.13 -26.99
CA GLN A 207 -0.03 -7.03 -28.36
C GLN A 207 -1.27 -7.90 -28.59
N LEU A 208 -1.30 -9.09 -27.97
CA LEU A 208 -2.45 -10.00 -28.05
C LEU A 208 -3.65 -9.46 -27.26
N TYR A 209 -3.40 -8.82 -26.12
CA TYR A 209 -4.40 -8.31 -25.19
C TYR A 209 -4.85 -6.88 -25.55
N LYS A 210 -5.26 -6.66 -26.80
CA LYS A 210 -5.74 -5.36 -27.29
C LYS A 210 -7.18 -5.39 -27.77
N ASN A 211 -7.88 -4.28 -27.58
CA ASN A 211 -9.26 -4.05 -27.94
C ASN A 211 -10.23 -5.06 -27.29
N LEU A 212 -9.92 -5.48 -26.05
CA LEU A 212 -10.69 -6.49 -25.35
C LEU A 212 -12.00 -5.91 -24.78
N PRO A 213 -13.11 -6.68 -24.78
CA PRO A 213 -14.21 -6.38 -23.88
C PRO A 213 -13.75 -6.41 -22.42
N VAL A 214 -14.37 -5.57 -21.59
CA VAL A 214 -14.35 -5.83 -20.14
C VAL A 214 -15.09 -7.14 -19.88
N LEU A 215 -14.48 -8.10 -19.19
CA LEU A 215 -15.17 -9.30 -18.72
C LEU A 215 -15.51 -9.14 -17.25
N PHE A 216 -16.80 -9.13 -16.91
CA PHE A 216 -17.28 -8.99 -15.54
C PHE A 216 -18.19 -10.13 -15.12
N ASN A 217 -17.82 -10.85 -14.06
CA ASN A 217 -18.69 -11.75 -13.33
C ASN A 217 -19.12 -11.11 -12.00
N ILE A 218 -20.43 -10.93 -11.82
CA ILE A 218 -20.99 -10.22 -10.66
C ILE A 218 -20.77 -10.93 -9.31
N GLU A 219 -20.27 -12.17 -9.31
CA GLU A 219 -19.98 -12.96 -8.11
C GLU A 219 -18.47 -13.21 -7.90
N LYS A 220 -17.63 -12.88 -8.90
CA LYS A 220 -16.20 -13.20 -8.85
C LYS A 220 -15.30 -11.99 -9.06
N GLY A 221 -15.56 -11.16 -10.06
CA GLY A 221 -14.64 -10.08 -10.41
C GLY A 221 -14.69 -9.66 -11.87
N PHE A 222 -13.85 -8.69 -12.21
CA PHE A 222 -13.63 -8.27 -13.59
C PHE A 222 -12.15 -7.99 -13.87
N PHE A 223 -11.81 -7.99 -15.15
CA PHE A 223 -10.54 -7.45 -15.63
C PHE A 223 -10.73 -6.47 -16.78
N MET A 224 -9.72 -5.62 -16.99
CA MET A 224 -9.59 -4.75 -18.16
C MET A 224 -8.28 -5.07 -18.87
N GLU A 225 -8.22 -4.75 -20.16
CA GLU A 225 -6.99 -4.93 -20.93
C GLU A 225 -5.80 -4.17 -20.32
N PRO A 226 -4.56 -4.63 -20.57
CA PRO A 226 -3.37 -4.00 -20.05
C PRO A 226 -3.26 -2.54 -20.50
N ASP A 227 -2.76 -1.68 -19.62
CA ASP A 227 -2.59 -0.28 -19.97
C ASP A 227 -1.44 -0.07 -20.97
N GLU A 228 -1.54 0.99 -21.75
CA GLU A 228 -0.57 1.30 -22.81
C GLU A 228 0.80 1.76 -22.27
N ASP A 229 0.87 2.28 -21.03
CA ASP A 229 2.10 2.87 -20.50
C ASP A 229 2.93 1.84 -19.72
N LEU A 230 2.29 1.09 -18.81
CA LEU A 230 2.94 0.16 -17.91
C LEU A 230 2.73 -1.31 -18.30
N HIS A 231 1.87 -1.59 -19.26
CA HIS A 231 1.53 -2.95 -19.69
C HIS A 231 0.99 -3.80 -18.54
N GLN A 232 0.19 -3.20 -17.67
CA GLN A 232 -0.36 -3.83 -16.47
C GLN A 232 -1.83 -4.21 -16.67
N LEU A 233 -2.12 -5.52 -16.58
CA LEU A 233 -3.48 -6.04 -16.61
C LEU A 233 -4.14 -5.84 -15.24
N LYS A 234 -5.23 -5.07 -15.21
CA LYS A 234 -5.95 -4.75 -13.97
C LYS A 234 -7.05 -5.76 -13.68
N ILE A 235 -7.13 -6.19 -12.42
CA ILE A 235 -8.10 -7.15 -11.91
C ILE A 235 -8.74 -6.58 -10.65
N CYS A 236 -10.05 -6.79 -10.52
CA CYS A 236 -10.78 -6.58 -9.27
C CYS A 236 -11.51 -7.86 -8.92
N ASP A 237 -11.41 -8.31 -7.67
CA ASP A 237 -12.34 -9.30 -7.11
C ASP A 237 -13.64 -8.60 -6.71
N GLU A 238 -14.77 -9.16 -7.13
CA GLU A 238 -16.09 -8.60 -6.80
C GLU A 238 -16.53 -9.11 -5.43
N HIS A 239 -16.94 -8.19 -4.56
CA HIS A 239 -17.46 -8.47 -3.23
C HIS A 239 -18.32 -7.27 -2.73
N PRO A 240 -19.14 -7.45 -1.67
CA PRO A 240 -19.99 -6.39 -1.15
C PRO A 240 -19.25 -5.14 -0.66
N GLY A 241 -18.04 -5.33 -0.18
CA GLY A 241 -17.11 -4.24 0.14
C GLY A 241 -16.45 -4.41 1.49
N TYR A 242 -15.35 -3.68 1.67
CA TYR A 242 -14.66 -3.56 2.94
C TYR A 242 -15.01 -2.23 3.64
N VAL A 243 -15.13 -2.24 4.96
CA VAL A 243 -15.40 -1.06 5.78
C VAL A 243 -14.39 -0.95 6.93
N ASN A 244 -14.25 0.25 7.50
CA ASN A 244 -13.34 0.50 8.62
C ASN A 244 -14.08 1.26 9.73
N TRP A 245 -14.85 0.55 10.53
CA TRP A 245 -15.70 1.16 11.55
C TRP A 245 -14.91 1.86 12.64
N MET A 246 -15.25 3.13 12.87
CA MET A 246 -14.83 3.91 14.03
C MET A 246 -16.05 4.57 14.67
N GLN A 247 -16.12 4.53 16.00
CA GLN A 247 -17.13 5.27 16.75
C GLN A 247 -16.62 6.70 16.98
N LYS A 248 -17.24 7.71 16.34
CA LYS A 248 -16.91 9.11 16.60
C LYS A 248 -17.70 9.67 17.80
N PRO A 249 -17.11 10.56 18.62
CA PRO A 249 -17.84 11.29 19.64
C PRO A 249 -19.03 12.05 19.05
N GLY A 250 -20.22 11.89 19.64
CA GLY A 250 -21.45 12.57 19.20
C GLY A 250 -22.16 11.95 17.99
N ALA A 251 -21.54 11.01 17.26
CA ALA A 251 -22.20 10.31 16.17
C ALA A 251 -23.17 9.24 16.70
N LYS A 252 -24.41 9.21 16.18
CA LYS A 252 -25.43 8.22 16.58
C LYS A 252 -25.02 6.78 16.25
N PHE A 253 -24.28 6.59 15.17
CA PHE A 253 -23.86 5.27 14.67
C PHE A 253 -22.36 5.25 14.39
N PRO A 254 -21.72 4.06 14.37
CA PRO A 254 -20.36 3.90 13.89
C PRO A 254 -20.23 4.37 12.44
N GLN A 255 -19.10 4.98 12.10
CA GLN A 255 -18.80 5.50 10.77
C GLN A 255 -17.63 4.74 10.17
N SER A 256 -17.74 4.36 8.89
CA SER A 256 -16.61 3.75 8.17
C SER A 256 -15.65 4.84 7.71
N ILE A 257 -14.38 4.78 8.11
CA ILE A 257 -13.41 5.85 7.84
C ILE A 257 -12.33 5.39 6.86
N PRO A 258 -12.23 6.01 5.66
CA PRO A 258 -11.22 5.65 4.67
C PRO A 258 -9.78 5.88 5.13
N PHE A 259 -8.88 5.01 4.67
CA PHE A 259 -7.43 5.22 4.71
C PHE A 259 -6.78 4.75 3.40
N ALA A 260 -5.60 5.29 3.09
CA ALA A 260 -4.86 4.87 1.90
C ALA A 260 -3.98 3.67 2.24
N LYS A 261 -4.03 2.62 1.42
CA LYS A 261 -3.11 1.49 1.51
C LYS A 261 -2.86 0.91 0.12
N HIS A 262 -1.57 0.86 -0.26
CA HIS A 262 -1.10 0.24 -1.51
C HIS A 262 -0.80 -1.25 -1.30
N GLN A 263 -1.73 -1.93 -0.62
CA GLN A 263 -1.80 -3.37 -0.45
C GLN A 263 -3.29 -3.73 -0.37
N ILE A 264 -3.62 -5.01 -0.52
CA ILE A 264 -4.97 -5.55 -0.33
C ILE A 264 -4.94 -6.68 0.71
N PRO A 265 -6.07 -7.04 1.34
CA PRO A 265 -6.13 -8.24 2.17
C PRO A 265 -5.76 -9.49 1.36
N LEU A 266 -5.04 -10.45 1.97
CA LEU A 266 -4.62 -11.69 1.28
C LEU A 266 -5.81 -12.48 0.72
N GLU A 267 -6.95 -12.48 1.41
CA GLU A 267 -8.18 -13.10 0.90
C GLU A 267 -8.67 -12.48 -0.41
N SER A 268 -8.44 -11.17 -0.60
CA SER A 268 -8.80 -10.51 -1.86
C SER A 268 -7.88 -10.94 -3.00
N GLU A 269 -6.58 -11.10 -2.72
CA GLU A 269 -5.65 -11.71 -3.68
C GLU A 269 -6.08 -13.14 -4.03
N HIS A 270 -6.46 -13.97 -3.06
CA HIS A 270 -6.96 -15.32 -3.32
C HIS A 270 -8.18 -15.32 -4.25
N ARG A 271 -9.16 -14.44 -4.01
CA ARG A 271 -10.33 -14.29 -4.88
C ARG A 271 -9.97 -13.83 -6.29
N MET A 272 -9.01 -12.90 -6.44
CA MET A 272 -8.51 -12.49 -7.75
C MET A 272 -7.87 -13.67 -8.49
N ARG A 273 -7.09 -14.50 -7.80
CA ARG A 273 -6.46 -15.70 -8.38
C ARG A 273 -7.51 -16.75 -8.77
N ASP A 274 -8.55 -16.95 -7.96
CA ASP A 274 -9.67 -17.83 -8.30
C ASP A 274 -10.45 -17.35 -9.52
N PHE A 275 -10.67 -16.03 -9.63
CA PHE A 275 -11.25 -15.45 -10.83
C PHE A 275 -10.36 -15.70 -12.05
N LEU A 276 -9.04 -15.51 -11.94
CA LEU A 276 -8.10 -15.79 -13.03
C LEU A 276 -8.07 -17.27 -13.42
N ARG A 277 -8.12 -18.21 -12.46
CA ARG A 277 -8.19 -19.65 -12.74
C ARG A 277 -9.36 -20.00 -13.66
N ASP A 278 -10.51 -19.35 -13.48
CA ASP A 278 -11.69 -19.57 -14.32
C ASP A 278 -11.53 -19.08 -15.76
N ILE A 279 -10.79 -17.98 -15.98
CA ILE A 279 -10.82 -17.24 -17.25
C ILE A 279 -9.50 -17.26 -18.03
N MET A 280 -8.37 -17.20 -17.31
CA MET A 280 -7.01 -17.05 -17.79
C MET A 280 -6.03 -17.78 -16.85
N PRO A 281 -6.15 -19.11 -16.67
CA PRO A 281 -5.32 -19.89 -15.75
C PRO A 281 -3.81 -19.70 -15.97
N GLN A 282 -3.37 -19.39 -17.19
CA GLN A 282 -1.97 -19.09 -17.51
C GLN A 282 -1.42 -17.83 -16.80
N LEU A 283 -2.29 -16.98 -16.26
CA LEU A 283 -1.92 -15.79 -15.49
C LEU A 283 -2.17 -15.94 -13.98
N ALA A 284 -2.88 -16.99 -13.55
CA ALA A 284 -3.44 -17.09 -12.20
C ALA A 284 -2.39 -17.09 -11.08
N ASP A 285 -1.20 -17.62 -11.36
CA ASP A 285 -0.10 -17.72 -10.39
C ASP A 285 0.96 -16.61 -10.58
N ARG A 286 0.74 -15.67 -11.50
CA ARG A 286 1.66 -14.54 -11.66
C ARG A 286 1.64 -13.61 -10.44
N PRO A 287 2.77 -13.00 -10.08
CA PRO A 287 2.82 -12.05 -8.97
C PRO A 287 2.04 -10.78 -9.30
N LEU A 288 1.37 -10.23 -8.29
CA LEU A 288 0.86 -8.86 -8.38
C LEU A 288 2.04 -7.88 -8.30
N VAL A 289 2.12 -6.95 -9.24
CA VAL A 289 3.13 -5.88 -9.26
C VAL A 289 2.62 -4.59 -8.61
N HIS A 290 1.31 -4.48 -8.42
CA HIS A 290 0.68 -3.41 -7.67
C HIS A 290 -0.66 -3.92 -7.13
N ALA A 291 -1.02 -3.50 -5.92
CA ALA A 291 -2.38 -3.65 -5.42
C ALA A 291 -2.73 -2.49 -4.49
N ARG A 292 -4.01 -2.15 -4.39
CA ARG A 292 -4.47 -1.12 -3.45
C ARG A 292 -5.95 -1.23 -3.12
N LEU A 293 -6.32 -0.63 -1.99
CA LEU A 293 -7.70 -0.29 -1.70
C LEU A 293 -8.19 0.88 -2.58
N CYS A 294 -9.46 0.83 -2.94
CA CYS A 294 -10.17 1.87 -3.67
C CYS A 294 -11.49 2.20 -2.97
N TRP A 295 -11.56 3.39 -2.37
CA TRP A 295 -12.71 3.83 -1.58
C TRP A 295 -13.76 4.57 -2.42
N CYS A 296 -15.02 4.23 -2.20
CA CYS A 296 -16.19 4.97 -2.67
C CYS A 296 -17.18 5.20 -1.51
N ALA A 297 -18.28 5.90 -1.76
CA ALA A 297 -19.36 6.09 -0.79
C ALA A 297 -20.66 5.49 -1.33
N ASP A 298 -21.24 4.57 -0.57
CA ASP A 298 -22.58 4.05 -0.84
C ASP A 298 -23.64 4.89 -0.13
N THR A 299 -24.83 4.97 -0.71
CA THR A 299 -26.08 5.33 -0.01
C THR A 299 -26.94 4.07 0.04
N TYR A 300 -27.71 3.89 1.12
CA TYR A 300 -28.63 2.75 1.29
C TYR A 300 -29.59 2.56 0.11
N ASP A 301 -30.25 3.64 -0.33
CA ASP A 301 -31.18 3.59 -1.46
C ASP A 301 -30.47 3.57 -2.82
N ARG A 302 -29.13 3.53 -2.81
CA ARG A 302 -28.28 3.57 -3.98
C ARG A 302 -28.71 4.72 -4.92
N HIS A 303 -28.96 5.92 -4.41
CA HIS A 303 -29.04 7.12 -5.25
C HIS A 303 -27.95 8.11 -4.88
N PHE A 304 -27.53 8.96 -5.82
CA PHE A 304 -26.54 10.00 -5.53
C PHE A 304 -27.03 10.94 -4.43
N LEU A 305 -26.10 11.61 -3.76
CA LEU A 305 -26.38 12.67 -2.80
C LEU A 305 -25.78 13.96 -3.36
N ILE A 306 -26.60 14.69 -4.12
CA ILE A 306 -26.27 15.95 -4.78
C ILE A 306 -27.33 16.96 -4.38
N THR A 307 -27.01 17.79 -3.38
CA THR A 307 -28.00 18.61 -2.68
C THR A 307 -27.34 19.78 -1.96
N TYR A 308 -28.12 20.83 -1.67
CA TYR A 308 -27.76 21.74 -0.59
C TYR A 308 -27.85 21.05 0.77
N HIS A 309 -27.01 21.47 1.70
CA HIS A 309 -27.18 21.08 3.09
C HIS A 309 -28.31 21.90 3.74
N PRO A 310 -29.30 21.27 4.41
CA PRO A 310 -30.49 21.97 4.90
C PRO A 310 -30.21 23.00 6.00
N ARG A 311 -29.10 22.83 6.74
CA ARG A 311 -28.66 23.76 7.78
C ARG A 311 -27.59 24.74 7.31
N HIS A 312 -26.92 24.47 6.19
CA HIS A 312 -25.78 25.26 5.71
C HIS A 312 -26.03 25.61 4.24
N PRO A 313 -26.83 26.65 3.96
CA PRO A 313 -27.33 26.95 2.63
C PRO A 313 -26.23 27.32 1.61
N SER A 314 -25.02 27.68 2.07
CA SER A 314 -23.87 27.92 1.18
C SER A 314 -23.08 26.65 0.84
N LEU A 315 -23.44 25.50 1.41
CA LEU A 315 -22.81 24.21 1.17
C LEU A 315 -23.62 23.37 0.18
N VAL A 316 -22.98 22.98 -0.93
CA VAL A 316 -23.45 21.91 -1.82
C VAL A 316 -22.65 20.65 -1.51
N VAL A 317 -23.35 19.54 -1.33
CA VAL A 317 -22.77 18.22 -1.09
C VAL A 317 -22.89 17.42 -2.38
N ALA A 318 -21.81 16.75 -2.79
CA ALA A 318 -21.78 15.85 -3.94
C ALA A 318 -21.03 14.56 -3.57
N SER A 319 -21.77 13.53 -3.13
CA SER A 319 -21.23 12.24 -2.72
C SER A 319 -22.19 11.08 -3.06
N GLY A 320 -21.93 9.89 -2.52
CA GLY A 320 -22.76 8.70 -2.73
C GLY A 320 -22.60 8.16 -4.15
N ASP A 321 -21.36 7.94 -4.61
CA ASP A 321 -21.05 7.54 -5.98
C ASP A 321 -21.27 6.03 -6.26
N ARG A 322 -21.42 5.23 -5.19
CA ARG A 322 -21.85 3.83 -5.18
C ARG A 322 -20.94 2.87 -5.95
N GLY A 323 -19.67 3.22 -6.09
CA GLY A 323 -18.71 2.44 -6.88
C GLY A 323 -18.96 2.50 -8.39
N ILE A 324 -19.89 3.34 -8.85
CA ILE A 324 -20.24 3.46 -10.29
C ILE A 324 -20.20 4.90 -10.80
N GLY A 325 -19.80 5.85 -9.95
CA GLY A 325 -19.81 7.29 -10.24
C GLY A 325 -18.80 7.70 -11.31
N TYR A 326 -17.76 6.91 -11.54
CA TYR A 326 -16.70 7.26 -12.50
C TYR A 326 -17.22 7.45 -13.92
N LYS A 327 -18.13 6.60 -14.39
CA LYS A 327 -18.67 6.68 -15.76
C LYS A 327 -19.39 8.00 -16.06
N HIS A 328 -19.72 8.78 -15.03
CA HIS A 328 -20.38 10.07 -15.13
C HIS A 328 -19.40 11.25 -15.17
N ILE A 329 -18.07 11.03 -15.22
CA ILE A 329 -17.06 12.11 -15.20
C ILE A 329 -17.31 13.20 -16.25
N THR A 330 -17.87 12.87 -17.40
CA THR A 330 -18.13 13.84 -18.47
C THR A 330 -19.38 14.70 -18.23
N SER A 331 -20.32 14.27 -17.37
CA SER A 331 -21.63 14.89 -17.22
C SER A 331 -22.04 15.24 -15.79
N ILE A 332 -21.47 14.59 -14.76
CA ILE A 332 -21.90 14.78 -13.37
C ILE A 332 -21.71 16.22 -12.87
N GLY A 333 -20.69 16.92 -13.35
CA GLY A 333 -20.46 18.32 -13.02
C GLY A 333 -21.58 19.25 -13.50
N ASN A 334 -22.33 18.90 -14.56
CA ASN A 334 -23.53 19.67 -14.95
C ASN A 334 -24.60 19.58 -13.87
N PHE A 335 -24.90 18.38 -13.38
CA PHE A 335 -25.91 18.20 -12.34
C PHE A 335 -25.53 18.85 -11.02
N ILE A 336 -24.24 18.80 -10.65
CA ILE A 336 -23.72 19.49 -9.46
C ILE A 336 -23.84 21.01 -9.64
N SER A 337 -23.56 21.51 -10.85
CA SER A 337 -23.74 22.93 -11.19
C SER A 337 -25.22 23.34 -11.17
N ASP A 338 -26.13 22.52 -11.71
CA ASP A 338 -27.57 22.77 -11.65
C ASP A 338 -28.07 22.81 -10.20
N CYS A 339 -27.56 21.91 -9.35
CA CYS A 339 -27.84 21.95 -7.92
C CYS A 339 -27.34 23.25 -7.28
N MET A 340 -26.10 23.66 -7.60
CA MET A 340 -25.50 24.90 -7.10
C MET A 340 -26.27 26.16 -7.54
N GLU A 341 -26.85 26.15 -8.74
CA GLU A 341 -27.64 27.25 -9.31
C GLU A 341 -29.14 27.18 -8.93
N GLY A 342 -29.58 26.10 -8.26
CA GLY A 342 -31.00 25.90 -7.91
C GLY A 342 -31.89 25.51 -9.09
N THR A 343 -31.31 24.99 -10.16
CA THR A 343 -31.98 24.64 -11.43
C THR A 343 -32.00 23.13 -11.72
N LEU A 344 -31.58 22.30 -10.76
CA LEU A 344 -31.60 20.84 -10.89
C LEU A 344 -33.01 20.35 -11.19
N GLU A 345 -33.15 19.56 -12.26
CA GLU A 345 -34.43 19.02 -12.70
C GLU A 345 -35.14 18.27 -11.57
N GLU A 346 -36.44 18.51 -11.42
CA GLU A 346 -37.23 18.16 -10.24
C GLU A 346 -37.13 16.69 -9.85
N ARG A 347 -37.10 15.77 -10.83
CA ARG A 347 -36.95 14.33 -10.55
C ARG A 347 -35.62 14.03 -9.86
N PHE A 348 -34.52 14.62 -10.31
CA PHE A 348 -33.20 14.44 -9.68
C PHE A 348 -33.14 15.14 -8.34
N ALA A 349 -33.63 16.38 -8.24
CA ALA A 349 -33.68 17.12 -6.98
C ALA A 349 -34.44 16.35 -5.90
N LYS A 350 -35.58 15.73 -6.23
CA LYS A 350 -36.38 14.90 -5.30
C LYS A 350 -35.65 13.64 -4.85
N VAL A 351 -34.89 12.99 -5.74
CA VAL A 351 -34.24 11.69 -5.46
C VAL A 351 -32.87 11.87 -4.81
N TRP A 352 -32.12 12.92 -5.16
CA TRP A 352 -30.75 13.18 -4.68
C TRP A 352 -30.65 14.13 -3.49
N ARG A 353 -31.78 14.65 -3.00
CA ARG A 353 -31.85 15.53 -1.82
C ARG A 353 -31.21 14.92 -0.56
N TRP A 354 -30.90 15.80 0.38
CA TRP A 354 -30.66 15.44 1.77
C TRP A 354 -31.89 14.72 2.34
N ARG A 355 -31.69 13.52 2.87
CA ARG A 355 -32.77 12.59 3.23
C ARG A 355 -32.47 11.69 4.44
N PRO A 356 -32.01 12.24 5.58
CA PRO A 356 -31.66 11.46 6.78
C PRO A 356 -32.82 10.63 7.32
N GLU A 357 -34.07 11.03 7.04
CA GLU A 357 -35.26 10.30 7.45
C GLU A 357 -35.38 8.90 6.82
N LYS A 358 -34.63 8.62 5.76
CA LYS A 358 -34.54 7.27 5.17
C LYS A 358 -33.54 6.35 5.89
N PHE A 359 -32.69 6.87 6.77
CA PHE A 359 -31.54 6.16 7.34
C PHE A 359 -31.56 6.17 8.88
N ILE A 360 -32.75 5.96 9.44
CA ILE A 360 -33.01 6.00 10.88
C ILE A 360 -32.38 4.83 11.66
N GLU A 361 -32.13 3.71 10.98
CA GLU A 361 -31.49 2.50 11.48
C GLU A 361 -30.09 2.34 10.88
N PHE A 362 -29.21 1.66 11.62
CA PHE A 362 -27.86 1.37 11.13
C PHE A 362 -27.93 0.30 10.03
N TRP A 363 -27.69 0.72 8.78
CA TRP A 363 -27.67 -0.17 7.62
C TRP A 363 -26.25 -0.66 7.27
N GLY A 364 -25.25 -0.34 8.11
CA GLY A 364 -23.83 -0.47 7.78
C GLY A 364 -23.36 -1.86 7.37
N LYS A 365 -24.10 -2.92 7.67
CA LYS A 365 -23.78 -4.31 7.29
C LYS A 365 -24.50 -4.81 6.02
N ASP A 366 -25.36 -4.00 5.42
CA ASP A 366 -26.12 -4.39 4.23
C ASP A 366 -25.20 -4.49 2.98
N PRO A 367 -25.22 -5.60 2.23
CA PRO A 367 -24.36 -5.76 1.04
C PRO A 367 -24.80 -4.92 -0.17
N LEU A 368 -25.94 -4.22 -0.10
CA LEU A 368 -26.46 -3.33 -1.16
C LEU A 368 -26.51 -3.98 -2.54
N GLU A 369 -27.14 -5.15 -2.60
CA GLU A 369 -27.31 -5.97 -3.80
C GLU A 369 -26.01 -6.49 -4.44
N ARG A 370 -24.83 -6.20 -3.87
CA ARG A 370 -23.57 -6.76 -4.38
C ARG A 370 -23.42 -8.23 -3.95
N LEU A 371 -22.73 -9.00 -4.79
CA LEU A 371 -22.47 -10.42 -4.56
C LEU A 371 -20.96 -10.66 -4.45
N GLY A 372 -20.55 -11.93 -4.31
CA GLY A 372 -19.16 -12.32 -4.02
C GLY A 372 -18.85 -12.36 -2.53
N ALA A 373 -17.76 -13.02 -2.13
CA ALA A 373 -17.32 -13.18 -0.74
C ALA A 373 -18.47 -13.50 0.25
N ASP A 374 -19.25 -14.54 -0.06
CA ASP A 374 -20.40 -15.00 0.73
C ASP A 374 -21.50 -13.96 1.00
N HIS A 375 -21.55 -12.88 0.19
CA HIS A 375 -22.55 -11.80 0.30
C HIS A 375 -22.45 -10.97 1.58
N ASN A 376 -21.29 -10.94 2.23
CA ASN A 376 -21.07 -10.18 3.46
C ASN A 376 -20.24 -8.91 3.23
N ILE A 377 -20.58 -7.84 3.96
CA ILE A 377 -19.69 -6.70 4.16
C ILE A 377 -18.58 -7.13 5.12
N MET A 378 -17.34 -6.83 4.75
CA MET A 378 -16.15 -7.24 5.50
C MET A 378 -15.56 -6.04 6.24
N ASP A 379 -15.00 -6.28 7.41
CA ASP A 379 -14.16 -5.29 8.09
C ASP A 379 -12.73 -5.39 7.55
N LEU A 380 -12.06 -4.24 7.40
CA LEU A 380 -10.64 -4.25 7.04
C LEU A 380 -9.81 -4.87 8.16
N PRO A 381 -8.78 -5.67 7.82
CA PRO A 381 -7.90 -6.28 8.81
C PRO A 381 -7.32 -5.24 9.77
N ARG A 382 -7.38 -5.53 11.06
CA ARG A 382 -6.93 -4.61 12.12
C ARG A 382 -5.49 -4.87 12.56
N SER A 383 -4.92 -6.04 12.25
CA SER A 383 -3.51 -6.37 12.48
C SER A 383 -2.82 -6.90 11.22
N GLU A 384 -1.50 -7.01 11.24
CA GLU A 384 -0.72 -7.64 10.17
C GLU A 384 -0.91 -9.16 10.11
N ASP A 385 -1.32 -9.79 11.22
CA ASP A 385 -1.56 -11.24 11.35
C ASP A 385 -2.77 -11.72 10.54
N GLU A 386 -3.75 -10.86 10.33
CA GLU A 386 -4.93 -11.11 9.48
C GLU A 386 -4.60 -11.03 7.97
N GLY A 387 -3.36 -10.64 7.62
CA GLY A 387 -2.75 -10.84 6.32
C GLY A 387 -3.05 -9.77 5.27
N TRP A 388 -2.06 -8.93 4.97
CA TRP A 388 -2.03 -8.07 3.78
C TRP A 388 -1.07 -8.62 2.74
N THR A 389 -1.28 -8.28 1.47
CA THR A 389 -0.26 -8.48 0.46
C THR A 389 1.02 -7.73 0.84
N ASP A 390 2.18 -8.31 0.52
CA ASP A 390 3.50 -7.66 0.66
C ASP A 390 4.11 -7.46 -0.74
N ILE A 391 3.55 -6.48 -1.44
CA ILE A 391 4.01 -6.03 -2.75
C ILE A 391 5.03 -4.90 -2.51
N SER A 392 6.31 -5.22 -2.31
CA SER A 392 7.41 -4.25 -2.29
C SER A 392 7.88 -3.87 -3.69
N GLU A 393 8.53 -2.70 -3.81
CA GLU A 393 9.14 -2.21 -5.07
C GLU A 393 10.63 -2.61 -5.22
N SER A 394 11.21 -3.31 -4.24
CA SER A 394 12.64 -3.66 -4.23
C SER A 394 12.93 -5.07 -3.71
N LEU A 395 14.02 -5.68 -4.19
CA LEU A 395 14.61 -6.87 -3.57
C LEU A 395 14.95 -6.44 -2.14
N GLY A 396 14.67 -7.27 -1.13
CA GLY A 396 14.54 -6.83 0.28
C GLY A 396 15.62 -5.85 0.77
N SER A 397 15.33 -5.06 1.81
CA SER A 397 16.18 -3.94 2.28
C SER A 397 17.64 -4.31 2.55
N MET A 398 17.90 -5.58 2.89
CA MET A 398 19.25 -6.14 3.06
C MET A 398 19.73 -6.91 1.82
N GLY A 399 18.88 -7.74 1.20
CA GLY A 399 19.27 -8.61 0.09
C GLY A 399 19.77 -7.83 -1.14
N LEU A 400 19.11 -6.72 -1.51
CA LEU A 400 19.50 -5.93 -2.68
C LEU A 400 20.90 -5.32 -2.56
N PRO A 401 21.24 -4.56 -1.49
CA PRO A 401 22.57 -3.98 -1.38
C PRO A 401 23.67 -5.04 -1.26
N MET A 402 23.42 -6.17 -0.58
CA MET A 402 24.39 -7.27 -0.52
C MET A 402 24.64 -7.88 -1.90
N ALA A 403 23.58 -8.22 -2.63
CA ALA A 403 23.67 -8.74 -4.00
C ALA A 403 24.36 -7.74 -4.95
N THR A 404 24.09 -6.45 -4.80
CA THR A 404 24.71 -5.38 -5.59
C THR A 404 26.22 -5.33 -5.38
N ASN A 405 26.68 -5.41 -4.12
CA ASN A 405 28.10 -5.41 -3.80
C ASN A 405 28.81 -6.68 -4.27
N LEU A 406 28.14 -7.82 -4.12
CA LEU A 406 28.66 -9.09 -4.63
C LEU A 406 28.80 -9.07 -6.16
N GLN A 407 27.77 -8.63 -6.90
CA GLN A 407 27.83 -8.56 -8.36
C GLN A 407 28.93 -7.62 -8.86
N LYS A 408 29.14 -6.47 -8.19
CA LYS A 408 30.26 -5.56 -8.52
C LYS A 408 31.61 -6.24 -8.31
N HIS A 409 31.76 -6.98 -7.22
CA HIS A 409 32.98 -7.73 -6.95
C HIS A 409 33.22 -8.82 -7.99
N LEU A 410 32.21 -9.64 -8.30
CA LEU A 410 32.29 -10.69 -9.32
C LEU A 410 32.66 -10.12 -10.70
N SER A 411 32.09 -8.96 -11.06
CA SER A 411 32.44 -8.25 -12.29
C SER A 411 33.91 -7.81 -12.28
N SER A 412 34.42 -7.30 -11.14
CA SER A 412 35.80 -6.83 -11.02
C SER A 412 36.85 -7.95 -11.07
N THR A 413 36.48 -9.16 -10.69
CA THR A 413 37.34 -10.35 -10.70
C THR A 413 37.15 -11.23 -11.93
N ALA A 414 36.29 -10.81 -12.88
CA ALA A 414 35.89 -11.60 -14.05
C ALA A 414 35.33 -12.99 -13.69
N ALA A 415 34.68 -13.09 -12.53
CA ALA A 415 33.98 -14.29 -12.08
C ALA A 415 32.59 -14.40 -12.75
N PRO A 416 31.94 -15.59 -12.71
CA PRO A 416 30.57 -15.75 -13.19
C PRO A 416 29.61 -14.76 -12.55
N ASN A 417 28.64 -14.26 -13.34
CA ASN A 417 27.66 -13.29 -12.87
C ASN A 417 26.78 -13.89 -11.76
N LEU A 418 26.41 -13.05 -10.80
CA LEU A 418 25.46 -13.39 -9.76
C LEU A 418 24.12 -13.80 -10.38
N ILE A 419 23.59 -14.93 -9.95
CA ILE A 419 22.22 -15.34 -10.23
C ILE A 419 21.35 -14.88 -9.07
N TYR A 420 20.25 -14.18 -9.35
CA TYR A 420 19.34 -13.67 -8.32
C TYR A 420 17.91 -14.16 -8.55
N PHE A 421 17.21 -14.40 -7.45
CA PHE A 421 15.79 -14.73 -7.45
C PHE A 421 15.06 -13.88 -6.41
N ASN A 422 13.84 -13.49 -6.75
CA ASN A 422 12.88 -12.97 -5.79
C ASN A 422 11.47 -13.34 -6.25
N ARG A 423 10.55 -13.52 -5.30
CA ARG A 423 9.12 -13.84 -5.58
C ARG A 423 8.51 -12.89 -6.62
N THR A 424 8.96 -11.64 -6.64
CA THR A 424 8.63 -10.67 -7.69
C THR A 424 9.93 -10.28 -8.40
N ILE A 425 10.19 -10.82 -9.58
CA ILE A 425 11.52 -10.75 -10.22
C ILE A 425 11.98 -9.32 -10.56
N CYS A 426 11.06 -8.43 -10.97
CA CYS A 426 11.37 -7.04 -11.32
C CYS A 426 11.96 -6.22 -10.16
N ARG A 427 11.76 -6.70 -8.93
CA ARG A 427 12.37 -6.10 -7.74
C ARG A 427 13.90 -6.14 -7.75
N GLY A 428 14.51 -7.01 -8.57
CA GLY A 428 15.94 -7.10 -8.79
C GLY A 428 16.43 -6.45 -10.09
N ASP A 429 15.62 -5.66 -10.80
CA ASP A 429 16.01 -5.08 -12.11
C ASP A 429 17.32 -4.28 -12.03
N SER A 430 17.54 -3.55 -10.93
CA SER A 430 18.83 -2.85 -10.70
C SER A 430 20.05 -3.77 -10.61
N LEU A 431 19.88 -5.05 -10.26
CA LEU A 431 20.96 -6.06 -10.33
C LEU A 431 21.21 -6.49 -11.78
N LYS A 432 20.15 -6.64 -12.56
CA LYS A 432 20.26 -6.95 -14.00
C LYS A 432 20.99 -5.84 -14.74
N ASP A 433 20.74 -4.58 -14.39
CA ASP A 433 21.41 -3.40 -14.97
C ASP A 433 22.94 -3.42 -14.77
N ILE A 434 23.42 -4.09 -13.72
CA ILE A 434 24.85 -4.27 -13.42
C ILE A 434 25.38 -5.67 -13.78
N GLY A 435 24.63 -6.42 -14.60
CA GLY A 435 25.05 -7.68 -15.20
C GLY A 435 24.63 -8.96 -14.46
N ALA A 436 23.91 -8.88 -13.34
CA ALA A 436 23.37 -10.06 -12.68
C ALA A 436 22.28 -10.74 -13.53
N GLN A 437 22.09 -12.04 -13.34
CA GLN A 437 21.17 -12.86 -14.12
C GLN A 437 19.92 -13.23 -13.29
N PRO A 438 18.70 -12.93 -13.77
CA PRO A 438 17.48 -13.36 -13.09
C PRO A 438 17.26 -14.87 -13.26
N ALA A 439 16.98 -15.57 -12.15
CA ALA A 439 16.45 -16.92 -12.17
C ALA A 439 14.91 -16.90 -12.19
N SER A 440 14.32 -17.91 -12.83
CA SER A 440 12.87 -18.07 -13.00
C SER A 440 12.17 -18.61 -11.74
N SER A 441 12.91 -19.29 -10.87
CA SER A 441 12.44 -19.85 -9.60
C SER A 441 13.59 -20.00 -8.59
N ALA A 442 13.27 -20.22 -7.31
CA ALA A 442 14.28 -20.56 -6.29
C ALA A 442 15.02 -21.86 -6.65
N THR A 443 14.30 -22.84 -7.21
CA THR A 443 14.86 -24.10 -7.68
C THR A 443 15.85 -23.90 -8.82
N ASP A 444 15.49 -23.08 -9.82
CA ASP A 444 16.36 -22.70 -10.94
C ASP A 444 17.65 -21.99 -10.47
N LEU A 445 17.53 -21.11 -9.46
CA LEU A 445 18.70 -20.49 -8.82
C LEU A 445 19.62 -21.55 -8.19
N VAL A 446 19.05 -22.47 -7.41
CA VAL A 446 19.82 -23.54 -6.75
C VAL A 446 20.50 -24.44 -7.77
N ASP A 447 19.81 -24.79 -8.87
CA ASP A 447 20.34 -25.68 -9.91
C ASP A 447 21.58 -25.11 -10.58
N ASN A 448 21.59 -23.79 -10.79
CA ASN A 448 22.67 -23.08 -11.48
C ASN A 448 23.72 -22.45 -10.53
N SER A 449 23.68 -22.76 -9.22
CA SER A 449 24.58 -22.16 -8.22
C SER A 449 25.26 -23.21 -7.33
N ASP A 450 26.51 -22.93 -6.95
CA ASP A 450 27.28 -23.75 -5.99
C ASP A 450 27.23 -23.17 -4.57
N ILE A 451 27.26 -21.84 -4.44
CA ILE A 451 27.14 -21.11 -3.18
C ILE A 451 25.88 -20.24 -3.26
N ILE A 452 24.92 -20.47 -2.37
CA ILE A 452 23.61 -19.82 -2.38
C ILE A 452 23.46 -18.97 -1.13
N PHE A 453 23.26 -17.66 -1.31
CA PHE A 453 22.97 -16.74 -0.22
C PHE A 453 21.46 -16.55 -0.07
N MET A 454 20.95 -16.76 1.14
CA MET A 454 19.56 -16.51 1.52
C MET A 454 19.48 -15.29 2.44
N SER A 455 18.54 -14.39 2.17
CA SER A 455 18.26 -13.20 2.99
C SER A 455 16.75 -12.98 3.04
N LEU A 456 16.12 -13.55 4.06
CA LEU A 456 14.66 -13.68 4.19
C LEU A 456 14.14 -12.92 5.42
N SER A 457 12.84 -12.64 5.44
CA SER A 457 12.20 -11.80 6.46
C SER A 457 12.05 -12.47 7.82
N ASP A 458 11.73 -13.76 7.83
CA ASP A 458 11.29 -14.51 9.00
C ASP A 458 11.37 -16.02 8.80
N ASP A 459 11.05 -16.77 9.86
CA ASP A 459 11.05 -18.23 9.93
C ASP A 459 10.09 -18.88 8.90
N SER A 460 8.94 -18.26 8.61
CA SER A 460 7.97 -18.77 7.63
C SER A 460 8.50 -18.65 6.20
N ALA A 461 9.13 -17.51 5.89
CA ALA A 461 9.81 -17.31 4.61
C ALA A 461 10.97 -18.30 4.42
N LEU A 462 11.72 -18.60 5.48
CA LEU A 462 12.75 -19.63 5.47
C LEU A 462 12.15 -21.01 5.16
N ASP A 463 11.15 -21.44 5.92
CA ASP A 463 10.51 -22.75 5.73
C ASP A 463 9.89 -22.90 4.34
N SER A 464 9.19 -21.88 3.85
CA SER A 464 8.60 -21.89 2.50
C SER A 464 9.66 -22.00 1.41
N THR A 465 10.78 -21.29 1.56
CA THR A 465 11.90 -21.36 0.61
C THR A 465 12.57 -22.74 0.65
N LEU A 466 12.78 -23.29 1.85
CA LEU A 466 13.32 -24.63 2.03
C LEU A 466 12.40 -25.69 1.41
N ASN A 467 11.09 -25.61 1.61
CA ASN A 467 10.14 -26.51 0.96
C ASN A 467 10.29 -26.44 -0.57
N ALA A 468 10.30 -25.24 -1.15
CA ALA A 468 10.43 -25.06 -2.60
C ALA A 468 11.74 -25.64 -3.20
N ILE A 469 12.85 -25.59 -2.46
CA ILE A 469 14.14 -26.13 -2.94
C ILE A 469 14.34 -27.62 -2.60
N LEU A 470 13.66 -28.15 -1.58
CA LEU A 470 13.83 -29.54 -1.10
C LEU A 470 12.74 -30.51 -1.60
N ASP A 471 11.58 -30.02 -2.04
CA ASP A 471 10.41 -30.83 -2.45
C ASP A 471 10.58 -31.53 -3.82
N SER A 472 11.75 -31.46 -4.45
CA SER A 472 12.05 -32.30 -5.61
C SER A 472 12.35 -33.75 -5.21
N GLU A 473 11.81 -34.72 -5.95
CA GLU A 473 12.00 -36.16 -5.70
C GLU A 473 13.47 -36.65 -5.77
N ASP A 474 14.40 -35.81 -6.26
CA ASP A 474 15.81 -36.14 -6.40
C ASP A 474 16.60 -35.92 -5.08
N SER A 475 16.93 -37.01 -4.40
CA SER A 475 17.60 -37.01 -3.08
C SER A 475 19.08 -36.57 -3.11
N GLY A 476 19.67 -36.31 -4.29
CA GLY A 476 21.05 -35.83 -4.44
C GLY A 476 21.18 -34.37 -4.88
N LYS A 477 20.07 -33.64 -5.00
CA LYS A 477 20.03 -32.32 -5.65
C LYS A 477 20.94 -31.24 -5.02
N LEU A 478 21.20 -31.34 -3.71
CA LEU A 478 22.06 -30.39 -3.00
C LEU A 478 23.51 -30.89 -2.83
N ALA A 479 23.86 -32.05 -3.39
CA ALA A 479 25.21 -32.59 -3.28
C ALA A 479 26.26 -31.58 -3.77
N GLY A 480 27.19 -31.22 -2.89
CA GLY A 480 28.28 -30.27 -3.18
C GLY A 480 27.89 -28.78 -3.10
N LYS A 481 26.61 -28.46 -2.86
CA LYS A 481 26.13 -27.07 -2.73
C LYS A 481 26.28 -26.56 -1.29
N LEU A 482 26.53 -25.27 -1.15
CA LEU A 482 26.64 -24.56 0.13
C LEU A 482 25.57 -23.47 0.25
N ILE A 483 24.69 -23.61 1.23
CA ILE A 483 23.64 -22.64 1.54
C ILE A 483 24.10 -21.76 2.71
N VAL A 484 24.06 -20.44 2.50
CA VAL A 484 24.49 -19.38 3.42
C VAL A 484 23.27 -18.57 3.82
N ASP A 485 22.75 -18.78 5.02
CA ASP A 485 21.58 -18.06 5.49
C ASP A 485 21.98 -16.82 6.30
N THR A 486 21.56 -15.63 5.86
CA THR A 486 21.79 -14.36 6.54
C THR A 486 20.56 -13.87 7.31
N SER A 487 19.48 -14.64 7.29
CA SER A 487 18.20 -14.30 7.88
C SER A 487 18.29 -14.29 9.42
N THR A 488 17.55 -13.37 10.04
CA THR A 488 17.44 -13.32 11.51
C THR A 488 16.23 -14.15 11.95
N VAL A 489 16.45 -15.45 12.15
CA VAL A 489 15.45 -16.44 12.60
C VAL A 489 15.80 -17.02 13.97
N HIS A 490 14.89 -17.79 14.56
CA HIS A 490 15.17 -18.45 15.84
C HIS A 490 16.32 -19.47 15.70
N PRO A 491 17.22 -19.63 16.69
CA PRO A 491 18.33 -20.59 16.61
C PRO A 491 17.89 -22.04 16.30
N ASP A 492 16.72 -22.45 16.79
CA ASP A 492 16.14 -23.77 16.47
C ASP A 492 15.73 -23.89 15.00
N SER A 493 15.26 -22.81 14.38
CA SER A 493 14.85 -22.78 12.98
C SER A 493 16.05 -22.98 12.06
N SER A 494 17.17 -22.29 12.33
CA SER A 494 18.41 -22.52 11.59
C SER A 494 18.95 -23.94 11.76
N ALA A 495 18.83 -24.52 12.96
CA ALA A 495 19.24 -25.92 13.18
C ALA A 495 18.35 -26.92 12.42
N LYS A 496 17.04 -26.68 12.36
CA LYS A 496 16.13 -27.49 11.52
C LYS A 496 16.46 -27.35 10.04
N ALA A 497 16.76 -26.14 9.58
CA ALA A 497 17.17 -25.88 8.20
C ALA A 497 18.46 -26.64 7.85
N GLU A 498 19.45 -26.61 8.74
CA GLU A 498 20.69 -27.38 8.60
C GLU A 498 20.41 -28.88 8.41
N THR A 499 19.64 -29.50 9.32
CA THR A 499 19.30 -30.93 9.24
C THR A 499 18.66 -31.27 7.90
N ARG A 500 17.66 -30.49 7.48
CA ARG A 500 16.93 -30.71 6.22
C ARG A 500 17.81 -30.59 4.98
N ILE A 501 18.78 -29.68 5.00
CA ILE A 501 19.74 -29.48 3.89
C ILE A 501 20.77 -30.61 3.86
N GLN A 502 21.28 -31.03 5.02
CA GLN A 502 22.24 -32.13 5.16
C GLN A 502 21.63 -33.46 4.72
N GLU A 503 20.36 -33.73 5.03
CA GLU A 503 19.62 -34.91 4.57
C GLU A 503 19.54 -35.03 3.03
N LYS A 504 19.68 -33.91 2.30
CA LYS A 504 19.72 -33.84 0.83
C LYS A 504 21.14 -33.67 0.27
N GLY A 505 22.18 -33.84 1.10
CA GLY A 505 23.58 -33.80 0.71
C GLY A 505 24.22 -32.41 0.61
N GLY A 506 23.51 -31.35 1.01
CA GLY A 506 24.02 -29.98 1.02
C GLY A 506 24.76 -29.60 2.29
N GLN A 507 25.52 -28.51 2.23
CA GLN A 507 26.13 -27.85 3.39
C GLN A 507 25.34 -26.60 3.75
N PHE A 508 25.26 -26.28 5.04
CA PHE A 508 24.57 -25.11 5.55
C PHE A 508 25.47 -24.32 6.49
N ILE A 509 25.44 -22.99 6.39
CA ILE A 509 26.00 -22.08 7.39
C ILE A 509 24.96 -21.03 7.76
N ALA A 510 24.87 -20.71 9.05
CA ALA A 510 24.08 -19.58 9.52
C ALA A 510 25.01 -18.39 9.73
N SER A 511 24.61 -17.25 9.19
CA SER A 511 25.44 -16.06 9.02
C SER A 511 24.66 -14.75 9.23
N PRO A 512 23.87 -14.59 10.31
CA PRO A 512 23.19 -13.32 10.58
C PRO A 512 24.18 -12.15 10.62
N VAL A 513 23.72 -10.99 10.16
CA VAL A 513 24.55 -9.80 9.96
C VAL A 513 24.20 -8.66 10.91
N PHE A 514 25.18 -7.81 11.24
CA PHE A 514 24.97 -6.52 11.90
C PHE A 514 25.21 -5.36 10.94
N GLY A 515 24.26 -4.42 10.93
CA GLY A 515 24.28 -3.19 10.14
C GLY A 515 22.92 -2.93 9.50
N ALA A 516 22.53 -1.66 9.41
CA ALA A 516 21.31 -1.24 8.73
C ALA A 516 21.52 -1.15 7.21
N SER A 517 20.44 -0.91 6.45
CA SER A 517 20.47 -0.82 4.98
C SER A 517 21.59 0.08 4.41
N PRO A 518 21.88 1.28 4.98
CA PRO A 518 23.01 2.09 4.50
C PRO A 518 24.39 1.45 4.70
N VAL A 519 24.58 0.66 5.77
CA VAL A 519 25.83 -0.06 6.04
C VAL A 519 25.97 -1.25 5.07
N ALA A 520 24.86 -1.91 4.74
CA ALA A 520 24.82 -2.94 3.71
C ALA A 520 25.21 -2.37 2.34
N ALA A 521 24.67 -1.21 1.96
CA ALA A 521 24.99 -0.54 0.70
C ALA A 521 26.49 -0.20 0.58
N GLN A 522 27.17 0.05 1.71
CA GLN A 522 28.61 0.32 1.75
C GLN A 522 29.49 -0.95 1.78
N GLY A 523 28.91 -2.16 1.85
CA GLY A 523 29.67 -3.40 1.98
C GLY A 523 30.37 -3.54 3.33
N LYS A 524 29.82 -2.92 4.39
CA LYS A 524 30.48 -2.81 5.71
C LYS A 524 29.77 -3.57 6.83
N LEU A 525 28.93 -4.55 6.48
CA LEU A 525 28.25 -5.42 7.45
C LEU A 525 29.25 -6.23 8.27
N LEU A 526 28.88 -6.56 9.50
CA LEU A 526 29.62 -7.51 10.32
C LEU A 526 28.87 -8.85 10.29
N TRP A 527 29.54 -9.91 9.86
CA TRP A 527 28.94 -11.23 9.69
C TRP A 527 29.25 -12.13 10.89
N ILE A 528 28.22 -12.76 11.48
CA ILE A 528 28.39 -13.72 12.57
C ILE A 528 28.15 -15.11 12.01
N ILE A 529 29.21 -15.86 11.75
CA ILE A 529 29.12 -17.11 11.01
C ILE A 529 29.31 -18.31 11.96
N ALA A 530 28.38 -19.25 11.86
CA ALA A 530 28.47 -20.59 12.44
C ALA A 530 28.33 -21.65 11.35
N GLY A 531 29.07 -22.74 11.50
CA GLY A 531 29.03 -23.91 10.61
C GLY A 531 30.43 -24.50 10.37
N PRO A 532 30.54 -25.56 9.53
CA PRO A 532 31.80 -26.26 9.31
C PRO A 532 32.92 -25.32 8.84
N ASN A 533 34.10 -25.39 9.46
CA ASN A 533 35.20 -24.45 9.18
C ASN A 533 35.54 -24.34 7.68
N ALA A 534 35.59 -25.48 6.99
CA ALA A 534 35.86 -25.52 5.55
C ALA A 534 34.78 -24.82 4.70
N ALA A 535 33.52 -24.81 5.12
CA ALA A 535 32.45 -24.09 4.46
C ALA A 535 32.57 -22.57 4.70
N VAL A 536 32.90 -22.18 5.94
CA VAL A 536 33.15 -20.78 6.30
C VAL A 536 34.34 -20.20 5.53
N ASP A 537 35.42 -20.96 5.37
CA ASP A 537 36.59 -20.57 4.59
C ASP A 537 36.25 -20.30 3.10
N LYS A 538 35.33 -21.08 2.52
CA LYS A 538 34.86 -20.86 1.13
C LYS A 538 34.05 -19.57 0.98
N VAL A 539 33.33 -19.15 2.02
CA VAL A 539 32.41 -17.99 1.96
C VAL A 539 33.12 -16.69 2.32
N THR A 540 34.13 -16.75 3.19
CA THR A 540 34.85 -15.58 3.70
C THR A 540 35.34 -14.61 2.60
N PRO A 541 35.89 -15.06 1.45
CA PRO A 541 36.32 -14.18 0.37
C PRO A 541 35.21 -13.35 -0.30
N TYR A 542 33.96 -13.85 -0.28
CA TYR A 542 32.80 -13.12 -0.81
C TYR A 542 32.19 -12.17 0.22
N VAL A 543 32.65 -12.24 1.47
CA VAL A 543 32.18 -11.42 2.58
C VAL A 543 33.16 -10.29 2.86
N GLU A 544 34.38 -10.60 3.28
CA GLU A 544 35.34 -9.60 3.77
C GLU A 544 35.85 -8.69 2.65
N GLY A 545 35.63 -7.39 2.80
CA GLY A 545 35.96 -6.39 1.79
C GLY A 545 34.96 -6.30 0.62
N VAL A 546 33.87 -7.09 0.66
CA VAL A 546 32.86 -7.16 -0.40
C VAL A 546 31.47 -6.81 0.14
N MET A 547 30.83 -7.75 0.85
CA MET A 547 29.52 -7.53 1.48
C MET A 547 29.64 -7.08 2.93
N GLY A 548 30.78 -7.36 3.56
CA GLY A 548 31.06 -7.09 4.96
C GLY A 548 32.48 -6.60 5.21
N ARG A 549 32.67 -5.98 6.37
CA ARG A 549 33.98 -5.51 6.84
C ARG A 549 34.78 -6.57 7.59
N ALA A 550 34.10 -7.58 8.15
CA ALA A 550 34.72 -8.64 8.95
C ALA A 550 33.74 -9.81 9.17
N VAL A 551 34.31 -10.97 9.43
CA VAL A 551 33.62 -12.19 9.89
C VAL A 551 34.01 -12.52 11.33
N ILE A 552 33.02 -12.78 12.19
CA ILE A 552 33.20 -13.39 13.50
C ILE A 552 32.72 -14.83 13.42
N ARG A 553 33.65 -15.77 13.62
CA ARG A 553 33.34 -17.21 13.67
C ARG A 553 32.95 -17.59 15.10
N VAL A 554 31.78 -18.21 15.26
CA VAL A 554 31.26 -18.60 16.60
C VAL A 554 31.15 -20.11 16.79
N GLY A 555 31.90 -20.87 15.99
CA GLY A 555 31.98 -22.33 16.07
C GLY A 555 31.13 -23.04 15.02
N GLU A 556 31.08 -24.37 15.11
CA GLU A 556 30.38 -25.21 14.14
C GLU A 556 28.89 -25.39 14.48
N ASP A 557 28.49 -25.21 15.74
CA ASP A 557 27.07 -25.21 16.12
C ASP A 557 26.36 -23.99 15.53
N ILE A 558 25.53 -24.23 14.51
CA ILE A 558 24.71 -23.24 13.81
C ILE A 558 23.94 -22.32 14.77
N ARG A 559 23.49 -22.84 15.92
CA ARG A 559 22.71 -22.11 16.92
C ARG A 559 23.51 -20.99 17.58
N ALA A 560 24.83 -21.11 17.63
CA ALA A 560 25.71 -20.12 18.25
C ALA A 560 25.63 -18.75 17.55
N SER A 561 25.46 -18.73 16.23
CA SER A 561 25.31 -17.49 15.45
C SER A 561 24.06 -16.71 15.84
N GLY A 562 22.92 -17.40 15.97
CA GLY A 562 21.66 -16.82 16.42
C GLY A 562 21.75 -16.29 17.87
N LYS A 563 22.36 -17.06 18.78
CA LYS A 563 22.58 -16.60 20.18
C LYS A 563 23.43 -15.34 20.24
N MET A 564 24.54 -15.29 19.49
CA MET A 564 25.41 -14.11 19.40
C MET A 564 24.69 -12.91 18.77
N LYS A 565 23.87 -13.15 17.73
CA LYS A 565 23.04 -12.13 17.10
C LYS A 565 22.04 -11.52 18.08
N THR A 566 21.35 -12.36 18.85
CA THR A 566 20.41 -11.96 19.90
C THR A 566 21.10 -11.10 20.97
N ALA A 567 22.27 -11.51 21.46
CA ALA A 567 23.05 -10.73 22.41
C ALA A 567 23.48 -9.36 21.84
N GLY A 568 23.95 -9.31 20.60
CA GLY A 568 24.36 -8.04 19.97
C GLY A 568 23.19 -7.12 19.61
N ASN A 569 22.02 -7.66 19.27
CA ASN A 569 20.81 -6.87 19.05
C ASN A 569 20.31 -6.25 20.37
N PHE A 570 20.40 -6.97 21.49
CA PHE A 570 20.19 -6.41 22.83
C PHE A 570 21.15 -5.24 23.10
N ILE A 571 22.45 -5.42 22.89
CA ILE A 571 23.46 -4.36 23.07
C ILE A 571 23.12 -3.14 22.19
N THR A 572 22.70 -3.38 20.95
CA THR A 572 22.31 -2.33 20.00
C THR A 572 21.11 -1.54 20.50
N ALA A 573 20.06 -2.22 20.99
CA ALA A 573 18.88 -1.58 21.57
C ALA A 573 19.23 -0.81 22.85
N GLY A 574 20.08 -1.38 23.72
CA GLY A 574 20.53 -0.71 24.95
C GLY A 574 21.36 0.55 24.67
N PHE A 575 22.28 0.52 23.70
CA PHE A 575 22.99 1.73 23.29
C PHE A 575 22.05 2.78 22.71
N MET A 576 21.09 2.37 21.86
CA MET A 576 20.11 3.29 21.29
C MET A 576 19.29 3.99 22.39
N GLU A 577 18.84 3.22 23.39
CA GLU A 577 18.11 3.73 24.55
C GLU A 577 18.94 4.78 25.31
N ILE A 578 20.17 4.42 25.71
CA ILE A 578 21.07 5.31 26.47
C ILE A 578 21.40 6.58 25.68
N ILE A 579 21.71 6.45 24.39
CA ILE A 579 22.05 7.59 23.54
C ILE A 579 20.82 8.48 23.32
N ALA A 580 19.63 7.89 23.19
CA ALA A 580 18.38 8.62 23.07
C ALA A 580 18.08 9.43 24.34
N GLU A 581 18.19 8.83 25.52
CA GLU A 581 18.06 9.52 26.80
C GLU A 581 19.07 10.67 26.93
N ALA A 582 20.33 10.42 26.58
CA ALA A 582 21.38 11.44 26.62
C ALA A 582 21.06 12.63 25.69
N HIS A 583 20.54 12.38 24.48
CA HIS A 583 20.12 13.45 23.57
C HIS A 583 18.93 14.24 24.09
N VAL A 584 17.95 13.58 24.70
CA VAL A 584 16.82 14.26 25.35
C VAL A 584 17.32 15.14 26.50
N LEU A 585 18.23 14.64 27.34
CA LEU A 585 18.86 15.40 28.41
C LEU A 585 19.66 16.60 27.87
N ALA A 586 20.44 16.41 26.81
CA ALA A 586 21.23 17.46 26.19
C ALA A 586 20.34 18.58 25.63
N GLU A 587 19.20 18.24 25.01
CA GLU A 587 18.23 19.22 24.52
C GLU A 587 17.56 19.98 25.69
N LYS A 588 17.11 19.27 26.72
CA LYS A 588 16.42 19.87 27.88
C LYS A 588 17.32 20.75 28.75
N SER A 589 18.60 20.40 28.86
CA SER A 589 19.59 21.16 29.63
C SER A 589 20.16 22.37 28.88
N GLY A 590 19.85 22.52 27.58
CA GLY A 590 20.42 23.56 26.73
C GLY A 590 21.83 23.27 26.21
N LEU A 591 22.39 22.07 26.48
CA LEU A 591 23.68 21.64 25.94
C LEU A 591 23.65 21.47 24.41
N GLY A 592 22.50 21.04 23.88
CA GLY A 592 22.28 20.82 22.45
C GLY A 592 22.90 19.51 21.92
N SER A 593 22.23 18.89 20.95
CA SER A 593 22.64 17.58 20.40
C SER A 593 24.00 17.59 19.72
N GLY A 594 24.44 18.71 19.13
CA GLY A 594 25.73 18.79 18.44
C GLY A 594 26.93 18.58 19.35
N ASN A 595 26.91 19.14 20.57
CA ASN A 595 27.99 18.98 21.54
C ASN A 595 28.06 17.54 22.07
N LEU A 596 26.90 16.93 22.35
CA LEU A 596 26.84 15.53 22.76
C LEU A 596 27.31 14.60 21.62
N GLU A 597 26.89 14.86 20.38
CA GLU A 597 27.30 14.08 19.22
C GLU A 597 28.82 14.14 19.00
N ALA A 598 29.44 15.31 19.18
CA ALA A 598 30.90 15.46 19.15
C ALA A 598 31.59 14.67 20.27
N LEU A 599 31.05 14.68 21.50
CA LEU A 599 31.55 13.83 22.58
C LEU A 599 31.45 12.34 22.19
N ILE A 600 30.32 11.92 21.63
CA ILE A 600 30.11 10.52 21.24
C ILE A 600 31.11 10.10 20.15
N GLU A 601 31.34 10.95 19.16
CA GLU A 601 32.33 10.71 18.11
C GLU A 601 33.74 10.49 18.67
N GLN A 602 34.19 11.42 19.52
CA GLN A 602 35.57 11.45 20.00
C GLN A 602 35.83 10.41 21.12
N GLN A 603 34.84 10.13 21.97
CA GLN A 603 35.02 9.31 23.17
C GLN A 603 34.51 7.87 23.02
N TYR A 604 33.38 7.65 22.34
CA TYR A 604 32.70 6.34 22.28
C TYR A 604 32.82 5.65 20.92
N GLY A 605 33.33 6.36 19.91
CA GLY A 605 33.71 5.81 18.62
C GLY A 605 32.56 5.68 17.61
N PRO A 606 32.82 5.04 16.46
CA PRO A 606 32.00 5.20 15.26
C PRO A 606 30.60 4.57 15.34
N LEU A 607 30.41 3.52 16.16
CA LEU A 607 29.11 2.85 16.27
C LEU A 607 28.11 3.69 17.08
N PRO A 608 28.39 4.08 18.34
CA PRO A 608 27.56 5.04 19.07
C PRO A 608 27.37 6.36 18.31
N PHE A 609 28.39 6.85 17.60
CA PHE A 609 28.28 8.05 16.79
C PHE A 609 27.28 7.90 15.64
N SER A 610 27.31 6.78 14.92
CA SER A 610 26.32 6.49 13.88
C SER A 610 24.89 6.38 14.45
N MET A 611 24.73 5.85 15.67
CA MET A 611 23.43 5.83 16.35
C MET A 611 22.97 7.24 16.72
N SER A 612 23.86 8.08 17.26
CA SER A 612 23.60 9.50 17.52
C SER A 612 23.08 10.20 16.27
N GLN A 613 23.80 10.07 15.15
CA GLN A 613 23.42 10.67 13.87
C GLN A 613 22.06 10.18 13.38
N ARG A 614 21.73 8.91 13.57
CA ARG A 614 20.43 8.36 13.21
C ARG A 614 19.28 9.04 13.95
N LEU A 615 19.48 9.42 15.22
CA LEU A 615 18.50 10.16 16.01
C LEU A 615 18.41 11.62 15.57
N THR A 616 19.56 12.30 15.50
CA THR A 616 19.64 13.76 15.29
C THR A 616 19.28 14.16 13.85
N THR A 617 19.54 13.30 12.87
CA THR A 617 19.14 13.51 11.46
C THR A 617 17.69 13.15 11.16
N GLY A 618 16.94 12.67 12.16
CA GLY A 618 15.52 12.34 12.02
C GLY A 618 15.22 11.03 11.30
N ALA A 619 16.21 10.14 11.15
CA ALA A 619 16.00 8.83 10.54
C ALA A 619 15.10 7.91 11.40
N TYR A 620 14.99 8.18 12.71
CA TYR A 620 14.06 7.47 13.61
C TYR A 620 12.58 7.59 13.21
N MET A 621 12.25 8.60 12.39
CA MET A 621 10.93 8.82 11.80
C MET A 621 11.12 9.24 10.33
N PRO A 622 11.21 8.26 9.41
CA PRO A 622 11.46 8.46 7.98
C PRO A 622 10.47 9.43 7.34
N ALA A 623 10.83 10.07 6.22
CA ALA A 623 9.91 10.94 5.48
C ALA A 623 8.63 10.20 5.05
N ARG A 624 7.54 10.92 4.81
CA ARG A 624 6.27 10.27 4.46
C ARG A 624 6.39 9.56 3.11
N GLY A 625 6.15 8.25 3.12
CA GLY A 625 6.30 7.39 1.94
C GLY A 625 7.64 6.66 1.87
N ASP A 626 8.62 7.07 2.67
CA ASP A 626 9.90 6.38 2.78
C ASP A 626 9.85 5.23 3.78
N ARG A 627 10.73 4.26 3.57
CA ARG A 627 10.90 3.12 4.47
C ARG A 627 11.95 3.42 5.55
N PRO A 628 11.81 2.84 6.75
CA PRO A 628 12.86 2.91 7.76
C PRO A 628 14.13 2.20 7.31
N TRP A 629 15.28 2.62 7.84
CA TRP A 629 16.56 1.95 7.58
C TRP A 629 16.62 0.58 8.25
N SER A 630 15.98 0.46 9.41
CA SER A 630 15.64 -0.80 10.09
C SER A 630 14.25 -0.68 10.67
N ASP A 631 13.39 -1.65 10.42
CA ASP A 631 11.99 -1.62 10.82
C ASP A 631 11.79 -1.72 12.35
N LEU A 632 10.80 -0.99 12.89
CA LEU A 632 10.44 -1.01 14.31
C LEU A 632 9.93 -2.38 14.78
N ASN A 633 9.10 -3.08 14.00
CA ASN A 633 8.57 -4.38 14.39
C ASN A 633 9.69 -5.42 14.47
N LEU A 634 10.66 -5.35 13.54
CA LEU A 634 11.86 -6.19 13.61
C LEU A 634 12.64 -5.96 14.90
N ALA A 635 12.79 -4.71 15.34
CA ALA A 635 13.46 -4.41 16.60
C ALA A 635 12.71 -4.95 17.83
N ILE A 636 11.38 -4.84 17.85
CA ILE A 636 10.54 -5.42 18.91
C ILE A 636 10.73 -6.93 18.97
N LYS A 637 10.71 -7.60 17.81
CA LYS A 637 10.95 -9.04 17.69
C LYS A 637 12.33 -9.42 18.22
N ASP A 638 13.37 -8.76 17.72
CA ASP A 638 14.77 -9.09 18.02
C ASP A 638 15.11 -8.87 19.50
N VAL A 639 14.63 -7.78 20.12
CA VAL A 639 14.79 -7.54 21.57
C VAL A 639 13.97 -8.57 22.37
N GLY A 640 12.78 -8.93 21.89
CA GLY A 640 11.96 -9.99 22.48
C GLY A 640 12.65 -11.34 22.52
N HIS A 641 13.34 -11.73 21.44
CA HIS A 641 14.18 -12.93 21.42
C HIS A 641 15.29 -12.88 22.48
N GLY A 642 15.88 -11.70 22.71
CA GLY A 642 16.87 -11.48 23.77
C GLY A 642 16.34 -11.75 25.16
N ILE A 643 15.16 -11.20 25.47
CA ILE A 643 14.51 -11.40 26.77
C ILE A 643 14.17 -12.88 26.97
N ALA A 644 13.57 -13.53 25.97
CA ALA A 644 13.22 -14.96 26.06
C ALA A 644 14.45 -15.86 26.24
N LEU A 645 15.54 -15.60 25.50
CA LEU A 645 16.79 -16.35 25.65
C LEU A 645 17.41 -16.15 27.04
N ALA A 646 17.34 -14.93 27.57
CA ALA A 646 17.85 -14.61 28.90
C ALA A 646 17.09 -15.40 29.98
N GLU A 647 15.75 -15.40 29.93
CA GLU A 647 14.89 -16.16 30.84
C GLU A 647 15.21 -17.67 30.80
N GLN A 648 15.32 -18.25 29.60
CA GLN A 648 15.69 -19.66 29.42
C GLN A 648 17.08 -19.98 29.96
N SER A 649 18.00 -19.01 29.94
CA SER A 649 19.37 -19.16 30.40
C SER A 649 19.56 -18.81 31.89
N GLY A 650 18.48 -18.49 32.62
CA GLY A 650 18.55 -18.10 34.03
C GLY A 650 19.17 -16.71 34.27
N THR A 651 19.11 -15.82 33.27
CA THR A 651 19.61 -14.44 33.32
C THR A 651 18.48 -13.44 33.08
N LYS A 652 18.72 -12.16 33.36
CA LYS A 652 17.74 -11.09 33.14
C LYS A 652 18.38 -9.91 32.41
N LEU A 653 17.67 -9.35 31.43
CA LEU A 653 18.12 -8.19 30.65
C LEU A 653 17.27 -6.96 30.98
N GLU A 654 17.54 -6.30 32.09
CA GLU A 654 16.72 -5.16 32.57
C GLU A 654 16.69 -3.99 31.59
N VAL A 655 17.82 -3.69 30.94
CA VAL A 655 17.88 -2.65 29.89
C VAL A 655 17.02 -3.04 28.67
N ALA A 656 16.89 -4.33 28.37
CA ALA A 656 16.02 -4.80 27.28
C ALA A 656 14.55 -4.58 27.61
N GLU A 657 14.16 -4.77 28.88
CA GLU A 657 12.79 -4.52 29.36
C GLU A 657 12.41 -3.04 29.22
N VAL A 658 13.34 -2.12 29.49
CA VAL A 658 13.14 -0.68 29.27
C VAL A 658 13.01 -0.39 27.78
N ALA A 659 13.98 -0.83 26.97
CA ALA A 659 13.98 -0.58 25.53
C ALA A 659 12.73 -1.13 24.84
N ILE A 660 12.30 -2.36 25.18
CA ILE A 660 11.13 -2.97 24.54
C ILE A 660 9.82 -2.27 24.92
N LYS A 661 9.73 -1.68 26.12
CA LYS A 661 8.60 -0.84 26.51
C LYS A 661 8.50 0.37 25.60
N HIS A 662 9.58 1.13 25.43
CA HIS A 662 9.58 2.33 24.57
C HIS A 662 9.42 2.00 23.09
N LEU A 663 9.95 0.87 22.61
CA LEU A 663 9.67 0.39 21.25
C LEU A 663 8.17 0.09 21.05
N LYS A 664 7.52 -0.58 22.01
CA LYS A 664 6.07 -0.85 21.96
C LYS A 664 5.24 0.43 22.01
N ASP A 665 5.66 1.42 22.80
CA ASP A 665 4.98 2.72 22.82
C ASP A 665 5.21 3.52 21.52
N ALA A 666 6.39 3.40 20.91
CA ALA A 666 6.65 3.95 19.59
C ALA A 666 5.79 3.25 18.53
N LYS A 667 5.49 1.96 18.67
CA LYS A 667 4.59 1.23 17.77
C LYS A 667 3.16 1.76 17.86
N LYS A 668 2.67 2.05 19.06
CA LYS A 668 1.36 2.70 19.24
C LYS A 668 1.29 4.04 18.54
N PHE A 669 2.36 4.83 18.61
CA PHE A 669 2.47 6.10 17.88
C PHE A 669 2.54 5.89 16.36
N SER A 670 3.33 4.91 15.89
CA SER A 670 3.39 4.52 14.47
C SER A 670 2.00 4.20 13.91
N ASP A 671 1.20 3.45 14.68
CA ASP A 671 -0.15 3.04 14.30
C ASP A 671 -1.13 4.21 14.27
N SER A 672 -1.06 5.11 15.26
CA SER A 672 -1.92 6.31 15.28
C SER A 672 -1.61 7.27 14.14
N GLU A 673 -0.33 7.45 13.81
CA GLU A 673 0.14 8.35 12.75
C GLU A 673 0.12 7.70 11.35
N GLN A 674 -0.18 6.40 11.27
CA GLN A 674 -0.11 5.60 10.05
C GLN A 674 1.22 5.78 9.31
N ARG A 675 2.31 5.82 10.07
CA ARG A 675 3.66 6.09 9.56
C ARG A 675 4.61 5.01 10.02
N PRO A 676 5.25 4.27 9.10
CA PRO A 676 6.32 3.34 9.46
C PRO A 676 7.43 4.07 10.21
N LEU A 677 7.88 3.49 11.32
CA LEU A 677 8.95 4.02 12.13
C LEU A 677 10.18 3.13 12.06
N ASP A 678 11.32 3.74 12.36
CA ASP A 678 12.59 3.07 12.39
C ASP A 678 12.88 2.49 13.78
N SER A 679 13.72 1.47 13.88
CA SER A 679 14.10 0.79 15.12
C SER A 679 14.66 1.73 16.20
N SER A 680 15.05 2.95 15.84
CA SER A 680 15.51 4.00 16.75
C SER A 680 14.39 4.90 17.29
N SER A 681 13.13 4.60 17.00
CA SER A 681 11.97 5.45 17.33
C SER A 681 11.62 5.56 18.81
N MET A 682 12.22 4.74 19.67
CA MET A 682 12.19 4.93 21.14
C MET A 682 12.58 6.36 21.54
N TYR A 683 13.47 7.00 20.77
CA TYR A 683 13.84 8.40 20.97
C TYR A 683 12.65 9.35 20.95
N GLY A 684 11.69 9.16 20.04
CA GLY A 684 10.48 9.98 19.99
C GLY A 684 9.59 9.82 21.23
N ILE A 685 9.56 8.63 21.82
CA ILE A 685 8.83 8.39 23.08
C ILE A 685 9.52 9.05 24.26
N LEU A 686 10.83 8.86 24.39
CA LEU A 686 11.64 9.51 25.44
C LEU A 686 11.53 11.05 25.37
N ARG A 687 11.48 11.61 24.16
CA ARG A 687 11.19 13.05 23.96
C ARG A 687 9.83 13.45 24.54
N LYS A 688 8.77 12.68 24.22
CA LYS A 688 7.42 12.95 24.73
C LYS A 688 7.36 12.89 26.26
N GLU A 689 8.01 11.90 26.86
CA GLU A 689 8.07 11.77 28.32
C GLU A 689 8.77 12.97 28.99
N ALA A 690 9.76 13.58 28.31
CA ALA A 690 10.42 14.81 28.76
C ALA A 690 9.66 16.12 28.43
N GLY A 691 8.42 16.02 27.93
CA GLY A 691 7.59 17.15 27.54
C GLY A 691 8.00 17.83 26.23
N LEU A 692 8.78 17.16 25.38
CA LEU A 692 9.08 17.58 24.02
C LEU A 692 8.11 16.95 23.02
N SER A 693 8.10 17.42 21.77
CA SER A 693 7.39 16.72 20.69
C SER A 693 8.10 15.42 20.32
N PHE A 694 7.33 14.46 19.81
CA PHE A 694 7.87 13.23 19.25
C PHE A 694 8.88 13.53 18.14
N GLU A 695 8.56 14.50 17.28
CA GLU A 695 9.40 14.99 16.19
C GLU A 695 10.46 15.97 16.71
N THR A 696 11.68 15.86 16.16
CA THR A 696 12.69 16.92 16.26
C THR A 696 12.29 18.13 15.41
N ALA A 697 12.92 19.28 15.66
CA ALA A 697 12.76 20.46 14.81
C ALA A 697 13.10 20.15 13.34
N LEU A 698 14.12 19.33 13.09
CA LEU A 698 14.50 18.91 11.74
C LEU A 698 13.39 18.12 11.04
N ILE A 699 12.73 17.20 11.73
CA ILE A 699 11.60 16.44 11.16
C ILE A 699 10.43 17.38 10.88
N LYS A 700 10.10 18.27 11.82
CA LYS A 700 9.05 19.28 11.62
C LYS A 700 9.35 20.19 10.44
N ASP A 701 10.60 20.59 10.28
CA ASP A 701 11.04 21.43 9.16
C ASP A 701 11.06 20.66 7.84
N ARG A 702 11.49 19.40 7.82
CA ARG A 702 11.50 18.54 6.64
C ARG A 702 10.07 18.31 6.16
N ASP A 703 9.24 17.79 7.05
CA ASP A 703 7.84 17.48 6.75
C ASP A 703 7.03 18.77 6.52
N GLY A 704 7.45 19.89 7.11
CA GLY A 704 6.91 21.23 6.86
C GLY A 704 7.52 21.98 5.65
N LYS A 705 8.50 21.41 4.94
CA LYS A 705 9.11 21.95 3.70
C LYS A 705 8.68 21.21 2.44
N ASP A 706 8.37 19.92 2.53
CA ASP A 706 7.54 19.23 1.51
C ASP A 706 6.15 19.88 1.37
N ASP A 707 5.87 20.77 2.32
CA ASP A 707 4.69 21.58 2.46
C ASP A 707 4.76 22.99 1.81
N LYS A 708 5.91 23.39 1.26
CA LYS A 708 6.10 24.63 0.49
C LYS A 708 6.26 24.36 -1.01
#